data_AF-A0A2S0MG87-F1
#
_entry.id   AF-A0A2S0MG87-F1
#
_cell.length_a   1.000
_cell.length_b   1.000
_cell.length_c   1.000
_cell.angle_alpha   90.00
_cell.angle_beta   90.00
_cell.angle_gamma   90.00
#
_symmetry.space_group_name_H-M   'P 1'
#
loop_
_entity.id
_entity.type
_entity.pdbx_description
1 polymer ?
#
loop_
_entity_poly.entity_id
_entity_poly.type
_entity_poly.pdbx_seq_one_letter_code
_entity_poly.pdbx_strand_id
1 'polypeptide(L)'
;MRAEGSGSPGFPLDRPVSAPARYAVIAVWLILVVVSLWVLKGARLSTDMSAFLPSNPDEHQRLLVDQIKDGALSRMVLMGIEGGDSATRAATSERLAKAMRADGAFASVVNGDAASRELDQHYLMQSRYLLSPRVTAERFSAEGLRGAIQGSINALGGSAGLLLKAIFPQDPTGELPALIERMTNGRMPSSQDGVWTSASGDIALLVAMTAAPGTDTDAQEQVLARIRSAFDAAREGADVRLLMSGTPVFSVDARRTIRAEIERLSLVGGLAILTIMLAFYRSARNVVIGLIPVLTGIVVAVVAVSLGFGTVHAITVGFGTTLLGETLDYSIYYLVQSGNNANWRREYWPTIRLGVATSICGFAALLFSSFPGLAQLGVYSIAGLLTAAAVTRFVLPVLPARPVPDSSIHWLGGKMAGVSLQVRRLKWLAALLAVASLAIVLVNHDRLWAKGLSGLNPAPLNLQKLDERLRREAGAPDLSHMLVVSAPTADQALQAGEQVEASLAPLVQSGTIARIDNPAHFLPSTAAQQSRRSALPDSAELSDRLRQAVAALPVKADRFQPFVEDVQAAKAAAPITLQTLKGTSFEFLLQSLLLHRDSGWAVLMPVALPEGAAKAQAARSAIEAALGHAEPRQQAYFLDMDRQATEMFGQYLNEALVFSVAGVVGVVLLLALALRQPARIARVLMPLVGAVVIVMAAHVLAGTALTLLHLVGLLLIVAVGSNYALFFDQSFGPASALTQGALQRGLSRTQAAALASLALANVSTMIGFGILAWSQVPVLHAIGATVGPGALLALLLAMAWSGAREGRTPEVAA
;
A
#
# COMPACT_ATOMS: atom_id res chain seq x y z
N MET A 1 -8.60 22.85 -85.29
CA MET A 1 -7.45 22.97 -84.36
C MET A 1 -7.88 22.46 -82.99
N ARG A 2 -7.54 21.20 -82.68
CA ARG A 2 -7.59 20.63 -81.33
C ARG A 2 -6.20 20.84 -80.71
N ALA A 3 -6.14 21.31 -79.47
CA ALA A 3 -4.94 21.25 -78.66
C ALA A 3 -5.23 20.35 -77.45
N GLU A 4 -4.52 19.23 -77.42
CA GLU A 4 -4.40 18.28 -76.31
C GLU A 4 -3.26 18.71 -75.38
N GLY A 5 -3.27 18.17 -74.15
CA GLY A 5 -2.14 18.14 -73.21
C GLY A 5 -2.46 18.88 -71.90
N SER A 6 -2.33 18.33 -70.69
CA SER A 6 -1.64 17.12 -70.25
C SER A 6 -2.21 16.66 -68.90
N GLY A 7 -2.74 15.44 -68.84
CA GLY A 7 -3.12 14.78 -67.59
C GLY A 7 -1.90 14.27 -66.85
N SER A 8 -1.75 14.66 -65.59
CA SER A 8 -0.90 13.97 -64.61
C SER A 8 -1.65 12.75 -64.06
N PRO A 9 -0.98 11.62 -63.77
CA PRO A 9 -1.65 10.40 -63.34
C PRO A 9 -2.14 10.58 -61.90
N GLY A 10 -3.43 10.85 -61.75
CA GLY A 10 -4.09 10.75 -60.45
C GLY A 10 -4.01 9.32 -59.96
N PHE A 11 -3.36 9.10 -58.82
CA PHE A 11 -3.50 7.86 -58.05
C PHE A 11 -5.00 7.58 -57.83
N PRO A 12 -5.49 6.35 -58.06
CA PRO A 12 -6.91 6.05 -57.98
C PRO A 12 -7.37 6.14 -56.52
N LEU A 13 -8.12 7.20 -56.20
CA LEU A 13 -8.78 7.35 -54.91
C LEU A 13 -10.00 6.42 -54.82
N ASP A 14 -9.87 5.43 -53.94
CA ASP A 14 -10.88 4.91 -53.02
C ASP A 14 -12.24 4.48 -53.60
N ARG A 15 -12.35 3.18 -53.92
CA ARG A 15 -13.63 2.46 -53.91
C ARG A 15 -14.16 2.35 -52.47
N PRO A 16 -15.48 2.31 -52.23
CA PRO A 16 -16.04 1.90 -50.94
C PRO A 16 -15.40 0.58 -50.53
N VAL A 17 -15.09 0.40 -49.24
CA VAL A 17 -14.51 -0.84 -48.71
C VAL A 17 -15.38 -1.98 -49.21
N SER A 18 -14.80 -2.87 -50.04
CA SER A 18 -15.55 -3.97 -50.62
C SER A 18 -16.14 -4.80 -49.49
N ALA A 19 -17.35 -5.34 -49.69
CA ALA A 19 -17.99 -6.24 -48.73
C ALA A 19 -17.02 -7.29 -48.13
N PRO A 20 -16.15 -7.97 -48.91
CA PRO A 20 -15.18 -8.91 -48.34
C PRO A 20 -14.15 -8.27 -47.40
N ALA A 21 -13.63 -7.08 -47.70
CA ALA A 21 -12.68 -6.38 -46.82
C ALA A 21 -13.34 -5.94 -45.50
N ARG A 22 -14.63 -5.60 -45.54
CA ARG A 22 -15.43 -5.29 -44.35
C ARG A 22 -15.55 -6.50 -43.41
N TYR A 23 -15.89 -7.66 -43.95
CA TYR A 23 -16.02 -8.91 -43.17
C TYR A 23 -14.67 -9.37 -42.62
N ALA A 24 -13.58 -9.20 -43.37
CA ALA A 24 -12.23 -9.54 -42.90
C ALA A 24 -11.83 -8.74 -41.64
N VAL A 25 -12.04 -7.42 -41.64
CA VAL A 25 -11.74 -6.57 -40.47
C VAL A 25 -12.56 -7.00 -39.25
N ILE A 26 -13.86 -7.26 -39.42
CA ILE A 26 -14.73 -7.72 -38.34
C ILE A 26 -14.27 -9.09 -37.82
N ALA A 27 -13.92 -10.02 -38.72
CA ALA A 27 -13.45 -11.35 -38.35
C ALA A 27 -12.15 -11.29 -37.53
N VAL A 28 -11.16 -10.50 -37.97
CA VAL A 28 -9.90 -10.31 -37.24
C VAL A 28 -10.14 -9.72 -35.85
N TRP A 29 -11.00 -8.70 -35.75
CA TRP A 29 -11.37 -8.12 -34.45
C TRP A 29 -12.09 -9.11 -33.54
N LEU A 30 -13.04 -9.90 -34.07
CA LEU A 30 -13.73 -10.93 -33.29
C LEU A 30 -12.76 -12.03 -32.82
N ILE A 31 -11.82 -12.45 -33.66
CA ILE A 31 -10.77 -13.41 -33.27
C ILE A 31 -9.94 -12.84 -32.12
N LEU A 32 -9.50 -11.58 -32.22
CA LEU A 32 -8.77 -10.90 -31.15
C LEU A 32 -9.58 -10.93 -29.84
N VAL A 33 -10.86 -10.54 -29.88
CA VAL A 33 -11.74 -10.55 -28.69
C VAL A 33 -11.88 -11.96 -28.11
N VAL A 34 -12.13 -12.97 -28.94
CA VAL A 34 -12.29 -14.36 -28.49
C VAL A 34 -11.00 -14.89 -27.85
N VAL A 35 -9.84 -14.64 -28.48
CA VAL A 35 -8.53 -15.03 -27.95
C VAL A 35 -8.27 -14.32 -26.62
N SER A 36 -8.53 -13.01 -26.54
CA SER A 36 -8.35 -12.26 -25.29
C SER A 36 -9.27 -12.77 -24.18
N LEU A 37 -10.55 -13.05 -24.47
CA LEU A 37 -11.47 -13.65 -23.50
C LEU A 37 -11.05 -15.06 -23.07
N TRP A 38 -10.44 -15.84 -23.96
CA TRP A 38 -9.91 -17.16 -23.63
C TRP A 38 -8.71 -17.07 -22.68
N VAL A 39 -7.75 -16.17 -22.95
CA VAL A 39 -6.61 -15.91 -22.04
C VAL A 39 -7.10 -15.37 -20.70
N LEU A 40 -8.12 -14.51 -20.70
CA LEU A 40 -8.68 -13.91 -19.48
C LEU A 40 -9.24 -14.95 -18.50
N LYS A 41 -9.70 -16.12 -18.98
CA LYS A 41 -10.14 -17.21 -18.09
C LYS A 41 -9.02 -17.76 -17.20
N GLY A 42 -7.76 -17.62 -17.62
CA GLY A 42 -6.59 -18.01 -16.84
C GLY A 42 -5.99 -16.87 -16.01
N ALA A 43 -6.50 -15.64 -16.14
CA ALA A 43 -5.96 -14.49 -15.43
C ALA A 43 -6.29 -14.56 -13.94
N ARG A 44 -5.27 -14.37 -13.10
CA ARG A 44 -5.42 -14.31 -11.64
C ARG A 44 -5.52 -12.85 -11.21
N LEU A 45 -6.64 -12.48 -10.58
CA LEU A 45 -6.79 -11.18 -9.96
C LEU A 45 -6.12 -11.22 -8.59
N SER A 46 -5.18 -10.31 -8.34
CA SER A 46 -4.54 -10.16 -7.04
C SER A 46 -5.03 -8.89 -6.34
N THR A 47 -5.33 -8.99 -5.05
CA THR A 47 -5.53 -7.84 -4.15
C THR A 47 -4.39 -7.71 -3.15
N ASP A 48 -3.33 -8.50 -3.35
CA ASP A 48 -2.22 -8.59 -2.44
C ASP A 48 -1.32 -7.35 -2.56
N MET A 49 -1.20 -6.60 -1.46
CA MET A 49 -0.32 -5.43 -1.40
C MET A 49 1.16 -5.81 -1.56
N SER A 50 1.52 -7.09 -1.39
CA SER A 50 2.89 -7.58 -1.64
C SER A 50 3.32 -7.45 -3.10
N ALA A 51 2.36 -7.37 -4.03
CA ALA A 51 2.63 -7.08 -5.44
C ALA A 51 3.24 -5.68 -5.66
N PHE A 52 3.22 -4.81 -4.65
CA PHE A 52 3.85 -3.49 -4.67
C PHE A 52 5.19 -3.44 -3.92
N LEU A 53 5.66 -4.56 -3.39
CA LEU A 53 6.98 -4.66 -2.77
C LEU A 53 8.07 -4.72 -3.84
N PRO A 54 9.33 -4.38 -3.50
CA PRO A 54 10.42 -4.40 -4.47
C PRO A 54 10.59 -5.81 -5.04
N SER A 55 10.79 -5.90 -6.34
CA SER A 55 11.13 -7.16 -7.01
C SER A 55 12.53 -7.65 -6.64
N ASN A 56 13.47 -6.73 -6.40
CA ASN A 56 14.83 -7.00 -5.96
C ASN A 56 15.17 -6.18 -4.70
N PRO A 57 14.69 -6.61 -3.51
CA PRO A 57 14.98 -5.90 -2.28
C PRO A 57 16.44 -6.11 -1.85
N ASP A 58 17.05 -5.04 -1.31
CA ASP A 58 18.28 -5.16 -0.52
C ASP A 58 18.04 -5.97 0.77
N GLU A 59 19.08 -6.23 1.58
CA GLU A 59 18.94 -7.07 2.78
C GLU A 59 17.96 -6.48 3.82
N HIS A 60 17.92 -5.16 3.98
CA HIS A 60 17.03 -4.47 4.92
C HIS A 60 15.59 -4.51 4.42
N GLN A 61 15.38 -4.19 3.14
CA GLN A 61 14.10 -4.27 2.46
C GLN A 61 13.57 -5.71 2.43
N ARG A 62 14.44 -6.72 2.29
CA ARG A 62 14.00 -8.12 2.27
C ARG A 62 13.40 -8.53 3.59
N LEU A 63 13.94 -8.05 4.71
CA LEU A 63 13.33 -8.31 6.01
C LEU A 63 11.96 -7.64 6.15
N LEU A 64 11.81 -6.41 5.64
CA LEU A 64 10.48 -5.77 5.55
C LEU A 64 9.52 -6.63 4.75
N VAL A 65 9.95 -7.11 3.58
CA VAL A 65 9.16 -7.99 2.72
C VAL A 65 8.78 -9.27 3.46
N ASP A 66 9.73 -9.93 4.13
CA ASP A 66 9.48 -11.17 4.89
C ASP A 66 8.49 -10.92 6.05
N GLN A 67 8.60 -9.78 6.74
CA GLN A 67 7.67 -9.40 7.81
C GLN A 67 6.25 -9.10 7.30
N ILE A 68 6.14 -8.48 6.13
CA ILE A 68 4.87 -8.19 5.47
C ILE A 68 4.25 -9.47 4.89
N LYS A 69 5.07 -10.43 4.44
CA LYS A 69 4.60 -11.70 3.84
C LYS A 69 4.20 -12.75 4.87
N ASP A 70 5.15 -13.11 5.73
CA ASP A 70 5.08 -14.31 6.58
C ASP A 70 5.31 -14.01 8.07
N GLY A 71 5.80 -12.82 8.39
CA GLY A 71 6.09 -12.41 9.76
C GLY A 71 4.85 -12.20 10.63
N ALA A 72 5.07 -12.22 11.94
CA ALA A 72 3.98 -12.12 12.93
C ALA A 72 3.18 -10.80 12.82
N LEU A 73 3.80 -9.71 12.36
CA LEU A 73 3.09 -8.45 12.10
C LEU A 73 1.93 -8.62 11.13
N SER A 74 2.12 -9.41 10.06
CA SER A 74 1.14 -9.57 9.00
C SER A 74 0.00 -10.54 9.36
N ARG A 75 0.22 -11.41 10.35
CA ARG A 75 -0.66 -12.55 10.71
C ARG A 75 -1.34 -12.41 12.08
N MET A 76 -0.99 -11.37 12.84
CA MET A 76 -1.51 -11.17 14.20
C MET A 76 -2.90 -10.51 14.16
N VAL A 77 -3.86 -11.15 14.83
CA VAL A 77 -5.19 -10.60 15.10
C VAL A 77 -5.30 -10.31 16.60
N LEU A 78 -5.53 -9.04 16.92
CA LEU A 78 -5.82 -8.57 18.27
C LEU A 78 -7.33 -8.56 18.47
N MET A 79 -7.81 -9.14 19.56
CA MET A 79 -9.23 -9.24 19.86
C MET A 79 -9.54 -8.70 21.26
N GLY A 80 -10.70 -8.08 21.37
CA GLY A 80 -11.27 -7.63 22.64
C GLY A 80 -12.73 -8.07 22.75
N ILE A 81 -13.17 -8.47 23.93
CA ILE A 81 -14.58 -8.70 24.23
C ILE A 81 -15.02 -7.60 25.19
N GLU A 82 -15.97 -6.77 24.77
CA GLU A 82 -16.55 -5.68 25.57
C GLU A 82 -18.03 -5.94 25.89
N GLY A 83 -18.59 -5.26 26.89
CA GLY A 83 -19.98 -5.46 27.33
C GLY A 83 -20.12 -6.53 28.42
N GLY A 84 -21.35 -6.75 28.91
CA GLY A 84 -21.64 -7.66 30.01
C GLY A 84 -20.90 -7.35 31.32
N ASP A 85 -20.90 -8.30 32.25
CA ASP A 85 -20.03 -8.28 33.43
C ASP A 85 -18.69 -8.98 33.16
N SER A 86 -17.74 -8.85 34.11
CA SER A 86 -16.39 -9.40 33.97
C SER A 86 -16.40 -10.93 33.81
N ALA A 87 -17.23 -11.62 34.60
CA ALA A 87 -17.36 -13.07 34.55
C ALA A 87 -17.88 -13.57 33.18
N THR A 88 -18.86 -12.88 32.60
CA THR A 88 -19.42 -13.21 31.28
C THR A 88 -18.38 -12.99 30.18
N ARG A 89 -17.59 -11.90 30.24
CA ARG A 89 -16.49 -11.66 29.31
C ARG A 89 -15.42 -12.75 29.41
N ALA A 90 -15.02 -13.13 30.63
CA ALA A 90 -14.03 -14.17 30.87
C ALA A 90 -14.49 -15.53 30.34
N ALA A 91 -15.71 -15.96 30.69
CA ALA A 91 -16.29 -17.22 30.21
C ALA A 91 -16.44 -17.27 28.68
N THR A 92 -16.75 -16.12 28.05
CA THR A 92 -16.81 -16.01 26.59
C THR A 92 -15.40 -16.09 25.98
N SER A 93 -14.41 -15.41 26.57
CA SER A 93 -13.00 -15.46 26.17
C SER A 93 -12.45 -16.88 26.21
N GLU A 94 -12.68 -17.62 27.29
CA GLU A 94 -12.20 -19.00 27.44
C GLU A 94 -12.82 -19.95 26.39
N ARG A 95 -14.14 -19.87 26.17
CA ARG A 95 -14.81 -20.68 25.15
C ARG A 95 -14.34 -20.35 23.75
N LEU A 96 -14.17 -19.06 23.44
CA LEU A 96 -13.65 -18.60 22.15
C LEU A 96 -12.22 -19.11 21.93
N ALA A 97 -11.32 -18.91 22.91
CA ALA A 97 -9.94 -19.37 22.83
C ALA A 97 -9.86 -20.89 22.63
N LYS A 98 -10.66 -21.66 23.39
CA LYS A 98 -10.73 -23.13 23.25
C LYS A 98 -11.17 -23.56 21.85
N ALA A 99 -12.19 -22.93 21.29
CA ALA A 99 -12.68 -23.22 19.94
C ALA A 99 -11.62 -22.90 18.88
N MET A 100 -10.94 -21.76 19.00
CA MET A 100 -9.92 -21.33 18.06
C MET A 100 -8.65 -22.20 18.13
N ARG A 101 -8.20 -22.62 19.32
CA ARG A 101 -7.04 -23.53 19.46
C ARG A 101 -7.28 -24.91 18.85
N ALA A 102 -8.53 -25.34 18.73
CA ALA A 102 -8.90 -26.59 18.07
C ALA A 102 -9.00 -26.48 16.54
N ASP A 103 -9.02 -25.26 15.99
CA ASP A 103 -9.08 -25.01 14.54
C ASP A 103 -7.66 -24.83 13.97
N GLY A 104 -7.29 -25.66 13.00
CA GLY A 104 -5.98 -25.60 12.32
C GLY A 104 -5.74 -24.32 11.51
N ALA A 105 -6.74 -23.42 11.42
CA ALA A 105 -6.60 -22.10 10.85
C ALA A 105 -5.74 -21.14 11.70
N PHE A 106 -5.48 -21.45 12.96
CA PHE A 106 -4.69 -20.65 13.89
C PHE A 106 -3.38 -21.34 14.24
N ALA A 107 -2.26 -20.63 14.13
CA ALA A 107 -0.96 -21.11 14.58
C ALA A 107 -0.85 -21.06 16.11
N SER A 108 -1.42 -20.02 16.73
CA SER A 108 -1.48 -19.89 18.19
C SER A 108 -2.61 -18.96 18.61
N VAL A 109 -3.09 -19.16 19.84
CA VAL A 109 -4.13 -18.32 20.47
C VAL A 109 -3.83 -18.22 21.97
N VAL A 110 -3.74 -16.99 22.47
CA VAL A 110 -3.42 -16.70 23.87
C VAL A 110 -4.43 -15.69 24.43
N ASN A 111 -4.98 -16.01 25.59
CA ASN A 111 -5.92 -15.14 26.32
C ASN A 111 -5.64 -15.09 27.84
N GLY A 112 -4.50 -15.64 28.29
CA GLY A 112 -4.13 -15.68 29.70
C GLY A 112 -4.92 -16.69 30.56
N ASP A 113 -5.65 -17.62 29.95
CA ASP A 113 -6.43 -18.64 30.66
C ASP A 113 -5.58 -19.49 31.62
N ALA A 114 -6.24 -20.11 32.60
CA ALA A 114 -5.59 -20.89 33.64
C ALA A 114 -4.74 -22.05 33.05
N ALA A 115 -5.22 -22.72 32.00
CA ALA A 115 -4.52 -23.83 31.37
C ALA A 115 -3.18 -23.40 30.74
N SER A 116 -3.15 -22.30 29.98
CA SER A 116 -1.89 -21.77 29.45
C SER A 116 -0.98 -21.27 30.57
N ARG A 117 -1.51 -20.63 31.60
CA ARG A 117 -0.70 -20.19 32.76
C ARG A 117 -0.06 -21.34 33.53
N GLU A 118 -0.77 -22.44 33.71
CA GLU A 118 -0.24 -23.63 34.41
C GLU A 118 0.92 -24.25 33.61
N LEU A 119 0.76 -24.36 32.29
CA LEU A 119 1.83 -24.82 31.39
C LEU A 119 3.05 -23.89 31.44
N ASP A 120 2.85 -22.57 31.39
CA ASP A 120 3.92 -21.58 31.45
C ASP A 120 4.66 -21.62 32.79
N GLN A 121 3.92 -21.71 33.90
CA GLN A 121 4.51 -21.79 35.24
C GLN A 121 5.31 -23.08 35.42
N HIS A 122 4.78 -24.21 34.96
CA HIS A 122 5.46 -25.50 35.01
C HIS A 122 6.76 -25.46 34.21
N TYR A 123 6.70 -24.94 32.98
CA TYR A 123 7.85 -24.76 32.12
C TYR A 123 8.92 -23.87 32.75
N LEU A 124 8.54 -22.68 33.23
CA LEU A 124 9.47 -21.74 33.86
C LEU A 124 10.11 -22.35 35.10
N MET A 125 9.33 -23.02 35.95
CA MET A 125 9.85 -23.63 37.17
C MET A 125 10.88 -24.70 36.83
N GLN A 126 10.58 -25.63 35.91
CA GLN A 126 11.50 -26.70 35.53
C GLN A 126 12.77 -26.18 34.82
N SER A 127 12.62 -25.13 34.01
CA SER A 127 13.69 -24.64 33.13
C SER A 127 14.51 -23.48 33.73
N ARG A 128 14.15 -22.98 34.92
CA ARG A 128 14.69 -21.73 35.49
C ARG A 128 16.21 -21.64 35.52
N TYR A 129 16.92 -22.73 35.82
CA TYR A 129 18.38 -22.72 35.91
C TYR A 129 19.08 -22.68 34.55
N LEU A 130 18.44 -23.19 33.50
CA LEU A 130 18.96 -23.07 32.14
C LEU A 130 18.57 -21.73 31.50
N LEU A 131 17.46 -21.12 31.93
CA LEU A 131 16.97 -19.82 31.44
C LEU A 131 17.64 -18.62 32.11
N SER A 132 17.96 -18.70 33.41
CA SER A 132 18.43 -17.54 34.17
C SER A 132 19.89 -17.18 33.84
N PRO A 133 20.17 -15.93 33.44
CA PRO A 133 21.55 -15.48 33.20
C PRO A 133 22.36 -15.34 34.49
N ARG A 134 21.72 -15.40 35.68
CA ARG A 134 22.40 -15.26 36.98
C ARG A 134 23.05 -16.56 37.44
N VAL A 135 22.80 -17.66 36.74
CA VAL A 135 23.39 -18.97 37.05
C VAL A 135 24.85 -18.96 36.62
N THR A 136 25.73 -18.77 37.60
CA THR A 136 27.19 -18.83 37.46
C THR A 136 27.80 -19.66 38.58
N ALA A 137 29.07 -20.07 38.43
CA ALA A 137 29.76 -20.84 39.45
C ALA A 137 29.86 -20.07 40.78
N GLU A 138 30.03 -18.74 40.71
CA GLU A 138 30.05 -17.83 41.86
C GLU A 138 28.69 -17.75 42.54
N ARG A 139 27.58 -17.70 41.79
CA ARG A 139 26.22 -17.69 42.34
C ARG A 139 25.92 -18.94 43.17
N PHE A 140 26.45 -20.09 42.75
CA PHE A 140 26.30 -21.38 43.44
C PHE A 140 27.46 -21.70 44.41
N SER A 141 28.33 -20.73 44.71
CA SER A 141 29.27 -20.82 45.83
C SER A 141 28.55 -20.65 47.18
N ALA A 142 29.19 -21.01 48.29
CA ALA A 142 28.58 -20.82 49.62
C ALA A 142 28.25 -19.34 49.92
N GLU A 143 29.07 -18.40 49.45
CA GLU A 143 28.82 -16.96 49.59
C GLU A 143 27.70 -16.48 48.66
N GLY A 144 27.73 -16.90 47.39
CA GLY A 144 26.70 -16.58 46.41
C GLY A 144 25.32 -17.07 46.83
N LEU A 145 25.22 -18.32 47.31
CA LEU A 145 23.99 -18.89 47.85
C LEU A 145 23.51 -18.12 49.08
N ARG A 146 24.41 -17.75 50.01
CA ARG A 146 24.04 -16.94 51.18
C ARG A 146 23.43 -15.61 50.77
N GLY A 147 24.06 -14.90 49.84
CA GLY A 147 23.54 -13.63 49.30
C GLY A 147 22.19 -13.79 48.59
N ALA A 148 22.06 -14.84 47.77
CA ALA A 148 20.82 -15.16 47.06
C ALA A 148 19.66 -15.46 48.02
N ILE A 149 19.88 -16.34 49.00
CA ILE A 149 18.89 -16.74 50.00
C ILE A 149 18.50 -15.55 50.87
N GLN A 150 19.47 -14.75 51.31
CA GLN A 150 19.18 -13.53 52.08
C GLN A 150 18.32 -12.55 51.27
N GLY A 151 18.61 -12.37 49.97
CA GLY A 151 17.79 -11.56 49.07
C GLY A 151 16.35 -12.08 48.96
N SER A 152 16.18 -13.38 48.79
CA SER A 152 14.87 -14.03 48.77
C SER A 152 14.12 -13.88 50.10
N ILE A 153 14.81 -14.01 51.24
CA ILE A 153 14.23 -13.78 52.58
C ILE A 153 13.74 -12.33 52.72
N ASN A 154 14.54 -11.36 52.27
CA ASN A 154 14.15 -9.95 52.30
C ASN A 154 12.91 -9.70 51.43
N ALA A 155 12.82 -10.34 50.27
CA ALA A 155 11.67 -10.25 49.38
C ALA A 155 10.37 -10.85 49.98
N LEU A 156 10.48 -11.81 50.91
CA LEU A 156 9.32 -12.35 51.64
C LEU A 156 8.61 -11.30 52.51
N GLY A 157 9.31 -10.22 52.90
CA GLY A 157 8.72 -9.10 53.63
C GLY A 157 7.93 -8.11 52.76
N GLY A 158 7.99 -8.25 51.43
CA GLY A 158 7.32 -7.36 50.48
C GLY A 158 5.87 -7.77 50.12
N SER A 159 5.26 -7.02 49.20
CA SER A 159 3.88 -7.25 48.72
C SER A 159 3.67 -8.62 48.05
N ALA A 160 4.74 -9.23 47.51
CA ALA A 160 4.71 -10.57 46.91
C ALA A 160 5.02 -11.71 47.90
N GLY A 161 5.17 -11.41 49.20
CA GLY A 161 5.73 -12.36 50.19
C GLY A 161 4.95 -13.66 50.35
N LEU A 162 3.62 -13.64 50.22
CA LEU A 162 2.77 -14.83 50.33
C LEU A 162 3.00 -15.82 49.18
N LEU A 163 3.13 -15.33 47.94
CA LEU A 163 3.43 -16.16 46.76
C LEU A 163 4.85 -16.70 46.82
N LEU A 164 5.81 -15.84 47.17
CA LEU A 164 7.23 -16.22 47.30
C LEU A 164 7.44 -17.29 48.38
N LYS A 165 6.68 -17.25 49.48
CA LYS A 165 6.77 -18.24 50.56
C LYS A 165 6.47 -19.67 50.08
N ALA A 166 5.54 -19.83 49.14
CA ALA A 166 5.16 -21.15 48.62
C ALA A 166 6.28 -21.78 47.77
N ILE A 167 7.00 -20.97 47.00
CA ILE A 167 8.06 -21.44 46.09
C ILE A 167 9.46 -21.42 46.70
N PHE A 168 9.67 -20.70 47.81
CA PHE A 168 10.99 -20.50 48.42
C PHE A 168 11.78 -21.78 48.74
N PRO A 169 11.18 -22.90 49.21
CA PRO A 169 11.90 -24.16 49.39
C PRO A 169 12.47 -24.77 48.10
N GLN A 170 11.83 -24.50 46.96
CA GLN A 170 12.23 -24.98 45.63
C GLN A 170 13.16 -23.98 44.93
N ASP A 171 12.93 -22.67 45.09
CA ASP A 171 13.75 -21.62 44.50
C ASP A 171 14.30 -20.62 45.54
N PRO A 172 15.20 -21.08 46.43
CA PRO A 172 15.86 -20.21 47.41
C PRO A 172 16.73 -19.13 46.76
N THR A 173 17.20 -19.39 45.54
CA THR A 173 18.02 -18.49 44.73
C THR A 173 17.24 -17.34 44.09
N GLY A 174 15.90 -17.46 44.04
CA GLY A 174 14.97 -16.47 43.48
C GLY A 174 15.12 -16.31 41.96
N GLU A 175 15.46 -17.38 41.23
CA GLU A 175 15.62 -17.36 39.77
C GLU A 175 14.29 -17.18 39.04
N LEU A 176 13.22 -17.81 39.52
CA LEU A 176 11.89 -17.69 38.90
C LEU A 176 11.32 -16.26 38.98
N PRO A 177 11.32 -15.57 40.15
CA PRO A 177 10.90 -14.17 40.21
C PRO A 177 11.72 -13.25 39.29
N ALA A 178 13.04 -13.46 39.21
CA ALA A 178 13.91 -12.67 38.35
C ALA A 178 13.65 -12.92 36.85
N LEU A 179 13.34 -14.17 36.48
CA LEU A 179 12.93 -14.51 35.10
C LEU A 179 11.61 -13.85 34.75
N ILE A 180 10.61 -13.92 35.63
CA ILE A 180 9.32 -13.27 35.44
C ILE A 180 9.53 -11.76 35.29
N GLU A 181 10.30 -11.12 36.16
CA GLU A 181 10.61 -9.69 36.06
C GLU A 181 11.26 -9.33 34.71
N ARG A 182 12.25 -10.11 34.28
CA ARG A 182 12.94 -9.90 32.99
C ARG A 182 12.00 -10.06 31.78
N MET A 183 11.18 -11.12 31.77
CA MET A 183 10.26 -11.41 30.66
C MET A 183 9.06 -10.49 30.63
N THR A 184 8.58 -10.04 31.80
CA THR A 184 7.36 -9.26 31.90
C THR A 184 7.60 -7.76 31.79
N ASN A 185 8.72 -7.25 32.32
CA ASN A 185 9.23 -5.86 32.29
C ASN A 185 8.27 -4.75 31.76
N GLY A 186 7.05 -4.68 32.32
CA GLY A 186 5.99 -3.72 32.02
C GLY A 186 4.94 -4.06 30.94
N ARG A 187 4.85 -5.30 30.43
CA ARG A 187 4.00 -5.70 29.29
C ARG A 187 2.99 -6.83 29.55
N MET A 188 2.90 -7.42 30.74
CA MET A 188 1.81 -8.37 30.97
C MET A 188 0.47 -7.62 30.98
N PRO A 189 -0.53 -8.10 30.22
CA PRO A 189 -1.90 -7.61 30.37
C PRO A 189 -2.35 -7.77 31.82
N SER A 190 -3.27 -6.92 32.26
CA SER A 190 -3.96 -7.17 33.52
C SER A 190 -4.71 -8.49 33.43
N SER A 191 -5.01 -9.13 34.57
CA SER A 191 -5.82 -10.34 34.59
C SER A 191 -6.94 -10.23 35.60
N GLN A 192 -8.16 -10.56 35.18
CA GLN A 192 -9.35 -10.65 36.01
C GLN A 192 -10.13 -11.91 35.61
N ASP A 193 -10.73 -12.58 36.58
CA ASP A 193 -11.52 -13.80 36.37
C ASP A 193 -10.81 -14.87 35.53
N GLY A 194 -9.48 -14.92 35.63
CA GLY A 194 -8.66 -15.97 35.02
C GLY A 194 -8.23 -15.72 33.56
N VAL A 195 -8.59 -14.58 32.95
CA VAL A 195 -8.19 -14.21 31.58
C VAL A 195 -7.45 -12.86 31.56
N TRP A 196 -6.81 -12.53 30.44
CA TRP A 196 -6.24 -11.20 30.20
C TRP A 196 -7.33 -10.16 30.00
N THR A 197 -7.10 -8.96 30.53
CA THR A 197 -7.99 -7.82 30.45
C THR A 197 -7.23 -6.53 30.21
N SER A 198 -7.92 -5.50 29.72
CA SER A 198 -7.43 -4.13 29.77
C SER A 198 -7.15 -3.70 31.22
N ALA A 199 -6.32 -2.68 31.40
CA ALA A 199 -6.04 -2.09 32.71
C ALA A 199 -7.31 -1.60 33.43
N SER A 200 -8.31 -1.15 32.68
CA SER A 200 -9.63 -0.75 33.18
C SER A 200 -10.57 -1.93 33.47
N GLY A 201 -10.26 -3.15 33.02
CA GLY A 201 -11.12 -4.34 33.18
C GLY A 201 -12.38 -4.33 32.29
N ASP A 202 -12.54 -3.36 31.41
CA ASP A 202 -13.70 -3.20 30.52
C ASP A 202 -13.65 -4.12 29.29
N ILE A 203 -12.49 -4.68 28.97
CA ILE A 203 -12.26 -5.55 27.81
C ILE A 203 -11.52 -6.81 28.26
N ALA A 204 -12.03 -8.00 27.88
CA ALA A 204 -11.24 -9.23 27.92
C ALA A 204 -10.43 -9.37 26.63
N LEU A 205 -9.13 -9.63 26.74
CA LEU A 205 -8.17 -9.58 25.63
C LEU A 205 -7.80 -10.98 25.14
N LEU A 206 -7.70 -11.13 23.83
CA LEU A 206 -7.18 -12.34 23.19
C LEU A 206 -6.27 -11.94 22.03
N VAL A 207 -5.19 -12.70 21.82
CA VAL A 207 -4.29 -12.53 20.69
C VAL A 207 -4.21 -13.85 19.94
N ALA A 208 -4.34 -13.81 18.62
CA ALA A 208 -4.19 -14.97 17.76
C ALA A 208 -3.24 -14.70 16.61
N MET A 209 -2.50 -15.73 16.19
CA MET A 209 -1.72 -15.73 14.96
C MET A 209 -2.37 -16.66 13.95
N THR A 210 -2.65 -16.15 12.75
CA THR A 210 -3.24 -16.95 11.68
C THR A 210 -2.21 -17.91 11.09
N ALA A 211 -2.64 -19.12 10.70
CA ALA A 211 -1.76 -20.09 10.04
C ALA A 211 -1.47 -19.68 8.58
N ALA A 212 -2.43 -19.02 7.93
CA ALA A 212 -2.28 -18.50 6.58
C ALA A 212 -1.28 -17.33 6.52
N PRO A 213 -0.51 -17.17 5.43
CA PRO A 213 0.34 -16.00 5.20
C PRO A 213 -0.46 -14.69 5.22
N GLY A 214 0.14 -13.60 5.69
CA GLY A 214 -0.56 -12.31 5.81
C GLY A 214 -0.97 -11.69 4.46
N THR A 215 -0.33 -12.13 3.38
CA THR A 215 -0.59 -11.72 1.99
C THR A 215 -1.80 -12.40 1.36
N ASP A 216 -2.17 -13.59 1.84
CA ASP A 216 -3.35 -14.30 1.37
C ASP A 216 -4.63 -13.70 1.99
N THR A 217 -5.08 -12.58 1.41
CA THR A 217 -6.25 -11.85 1.92
C THR A 217 -7.54 -12.68 1.84
N ASP A 218 -7.64 -13.65 0.92
CA ASP A 218 -8.78 -14.58 0.84
C ASP A 218 -8.80 -15.52 2.06
N ALA A 219 -7.65 -16.13 2.38
CA ALA A 219 -7.52 -16.96 3.57
C ALA A 219 -7.72 -16.14 4.85
N GLN A 220 -7.17 -14.93 4.94
CA GLN A 220 -7.41 -14.05 6.08
C GLN A 220 -8.90 -13.71 6.25
N GLU A 221 -9.65 -13.43 5.18
CA GLU A 221 -11.10 -13.17 5.28
C GLU A 221 -11.85 -14.39 5.83
N GLN A 222 -11.48 -15.60 5.40
CA GLN A 222 -12.05 -16.84 5.93
C GLN A 222 -11.72 -17.04 7.41
N VAL A 223 -10.50 -16.75 7.84
CA VAL A 223 -10.08 -16.81 9.25
C VAL A 223 -10.89 -15.82 10.09
N LEU A 224 -11.04 -14.57 9.66
CA LEU A 224 -11.82 -13.57 10.38
C LEU A 224 -13.32 -13.96 10.47
N ALA A 225 -13.87 -14.60 9.43
CA ALA A 225 -15.23 -15.13 9.48
C ALA A 225 -15.37 -16.28 10.49
N ARG A 226 -14.36 -17.16 10.58
CA ARG A 226 -14.30 -18.23 11.60
C ARG A 226 -14.25 -17.66 13.01
N ILE A 227 -13.44 -16.62 13.26
CA ILE A 227 -13.40 -15.94 14.57
C ILE A 227 -14.80 -15.43 14.94
N ARG A 228 -15.48 -14.74 14.02
CA ARG A 228 -16.85 -14.24 14.27
C ARG A 228 -17.84 -15.36 14.58
N SER A 229 -17.81 -16.43 13.79
CA SER A 229 -18.69 -17.60 14.02
C SER A 229 -18.40 -18.28 15.35
N ALA A 230 -17.12 -18.40 15.73
CA ALA A 230 -16.72 -18.97 17.02
C ALA A 230 -17.15 -18.08 18.19
N PHE A 231 -17.06 -16.75 18.03
CA PHE A 231 -17.54 -15.79 19.01
C PHE A 231 -19.06 -15.83 19.18
N ASP A 232 -19.82 -15.91 18.08
CA ASP A 232 -21.28 -16.01 18.13
C ASP A 232 -21.76 -17.28 18.85
N ALA A 233 -21.03 -18.40 18.68
CA ALA A 233 -21.27 -19.61 19.46
C ALA A 233 -20.83 -19.43 20.92
N ALA A 234 -19.68 -18.81 21.17
CA ALA A 234 -19.11 -18.64 22.50
C ALA A 234 -19.88 -17.65 23.39
N ARG A 235 -20.65 -16.71 22.83
CA ARG A 235 -21.42 -15.75 23.66
C ARG A 235 -22.71 -16.33 24.23
N GLU A 236 -23.25 -17.41 23.68
CA GLU A 236 -24.51 -18.06 24.15
C GLU A 236 -25.67 -17.07 24.43
N GLY A 237 -25.79 -16.02 23.62
CA GLY A 237 -26.83 -15.00 23.78
C GLY A 237 -26.52 -13.89 24.80
N ALA A 238 -25.34 -13.90 25.43
CA ALA A 238 -24.87 -12.78 26.25
C ALA A 238 -24.73 -11.49 25.45
N ASP A 239 -24.97 -10.35 26.12
CA ASP A 239 -24.81 -9.00 25.58
C ASP A 239 -23.34 -8.56 25.64
N VAL A 240 -22.52 -9.25 24.86
CA VAL A 240 -21.09 -8.97 24.68
C VAL A 240 -20.79 -8.77 23.20
N ARG A 241 -19.77 -7.95 22.92
CA ARG A 241 -19.35 -7.61 21.57
C ARG A 241 -17.89 -7.93 21.33
N LEU A 242 -17.61 -8.49 20.16
CA LEU A 242 -16.25 -8.72 19.69
C LEU A 242 -15.68 -7.48 18.98
N LEU A 243 -14.53 -7.05 19.45
CA LEU A 243 -13.62 -6.10 18.82
C LEU A 243 -12.49 -6.88 18.15
N MET A 244 -12.12 -6.51 16.93
CA MET A 244 -10.99 -7.10 16.22
C MET A 244 -10.15 -6.01 15.57
N SER A 245 -8.84 -6.17 15.65
CA SER A 245 -7.84 -5.33 15.01
C SER A 245 -6.63 -6.16 14.57
N GLY A 246 -5.67 -5.52 13.93
CA GLY A 246 -4.44 -6.12 13.41
C GLY A 246 -4.41 -6.14 11.90
N THR A 247 -3.24 -6.45 11.35
CA THR A 247 -2.98 -6.41 9.91
C THR A 247 -3.96 -7.24 9.07
N PRO A 248 -4.36 -8.47 9.46
CA PRO A 248 -5.37 -9.22 8.72
C PRO A 248 -6.72 -8.49 8.63
N VAL A 249 -7.15 -7.83 9.72
CA VAL A 249 -8.41 -7.08 9.77
C VAL A 249 -8.34 -5.87 8.84
N PHE A 250 -7.22 -5.12 8.89
CA PHE A 250 -6.98 -3.98 8.00
C PHE A 250 -6.97 -4.38 6.52
N SER A 251 -6.26 -5.45 6.15
CA SER A 251 -6.16 -5.91 4.76
C SER A 251 -7.52 -6.34 4.19
N VAL A 252 -8.32 -7.07 4.97
CA VAL A 252 -9.66 -7.52 4.55
C VAL A 252 -10.63 -6.34 4.43
N ASP A 253 -10.62 -5.42 5.40
CA ASP A 253 -11.47 -4.22 5.38
C ASP A 253 -11.10 -3.28 4.21
N ALA A 254 -9.80 -3.05 4.01
CA ALA A 254 -9.27 -2.30 2.88
C ALA A 254 -9.73 -2.89 1.54
N ARG A 255 -9.59 -4.21 1.36
CA ARG A 255 -10.02 -4.90 0.14
C ARG A 255 -11.52 -4.73 -0.10
N ARG A 256 -12.34 -4.94 0.93
CA ARG A 256 -13.80 -4.80 0.82
C ARG A 256 -14.20 -3.38 0.45
N THR A 257 -13.59 -2.39 1.10
CA THR A 257 -13.84 -0.97 0.83
C THR A 257 -13.43 -0.60 -0.59
N ILE A 258 -12.23 -0.98 -1.02
CA ILE A 258 -11.74 -0.73 -2.39
C ILE A 258 -12.68 -1.37 -3.42
N ARG A 259 -13.08 -2.62 -3.23
CA ARG A 259 -13.98 -3.32 -4.15
C ARG A 259 -15.34 -2.63 -4.24
N ALA A 260 -15.96 -2.34 -3.10
CA ALA A 260 -17.26 -1.69 -3.04
C ALA A 260 -17.23 -0.29 -3.68
N GLU A 261 -16.17 0.49 -3.44
CA GLU A 261 -15.98 1.82 -4.03
C GLU A 261 -15.77 1.73 -5.54
N ILE A 262 -14.93 0.82 -6.03
CA ILE A 262 -14.74 0.61 -7.48
C ILE A 262 -16.07 0.20 -8.13
N GLU A 263 -16.81 -0.76 -7.56
CA GLU A 263 -18.10 -1.23 -8.10
C GLU A 263 -19.13 -0.09 -8.14
N ARG A 264 -19.29 0.65 -7.03
CA ARG A 264 -20.24 1.76 -6.92
C ARG A 264 -19.89 2.91 -7.85
N LEU A 265 -18.65 3.40 -7.82
CA LEU A 265 -18.23 4.56 -8.61
C LEU A 265 -18.20 4.24 -10.10
N SER A 266 -17.79 3.01 -10.48
CA SER A 266 -17.82 2.58 -11.89
C SER A 266 -19.26 2.42 -12.39
N LEU A 267 -20.20 1.94 -11.57
CA LEU A 267 -21.62 1.87 -11.93
C LEU A 267 -22.20 3.27 -12.13
N VAL A 268 -21.99 4.18 -11.17
CA VAL A 268 -22.50 5.56 -11.24
C VAL A 268 -21.88 6.30 -12.43
N GLY A 269 -20.55 6.25 -12.59
CA GLY A 269 -19.85 6.87 -13.70
C GLY A 269 -20.24 6.28 -15.05
N GLY A 270 -20.35 4.95 -15.15
CA GLY A 270 -20.79 4.25 -16.35
C GLY A 270 -22.22 4.64 -16.76
N LEU A 271 -23.16 4.68 -15.81
CA LEU A 271 -24.54 5.13 -16.07
C LEU A 271 -24.59 6.60 -16.47
N ALA A 272 -23.80 7.46 -15.83
CA ALA A 272 -23.72 8.88 -16.18
C ALA A 272 -23.18 9.08 -17.61
N ILE A 273 -22.10 8.38 -17.98
CA ILE A 273 -21.55 8.38 -19.34
C ILE A 273 -22.58 7.82 -20.34
N LEU A 274 -23.22 6.69 -20.05
CA LEU A 274 -24.28 6.15 -20.90
C LEU A 274 -25.41 7.17 -21.13
N THR A 275 -25.82 7.84 -20.07
CA THR A 275 -26.93 8.81 -20.10
C THR A 275 -26.58 10.02 -20.95
N ILE A 276 -25.39 10.62 -20.75
CA ILE A 276 -24.97 11.77 -21.57
C ILE A 276 -24.75 11.39 -23.04
N MET A 277 -24.16 10.22 -23.30
CA MET A 277 -23.99 9.72 -24.67
C MET A 277 -25.34 9.44 -25.34
N LEU A 278 -26.29 8.82 -24.63
CA LEU A 278 -27.62 8.55 -25.15
C LEU A 278 -28.38 9.85 -25.41
N ALA A 279 -28.28 10.83 -24.51
CA ALA A 279 -28.88 12.15 -24.70
C ALA A 279 -28.30 12.89 -25.92
N PHE A 280 -26.98 12.82 -26.12
CA PHE A 280 -26.32 13.49 -27.23
C PHE A 280 -26.53 12.79 -28.57
N TYR A 281 -26.30 11.47 -28.64
CA TYR A 281 -26.44 10.66 -29.86
C TYR A 281 -27.89 10.32 -30.21
N ARG A 282 -28.80 10.33 -29.23
CA ARG A 282 -30.22 9.91 -29.35
C ARG A 282 -30.39 8.55 -30.01
N SER A 283 -29.41 7.66 -29.81
CA SER A 283 -29.29 6.37 -30.50
C SER A 283 -28.51 5.38 -29.64
N ALA A 284 -29.20 4.40 -29.05
CA ALA A 284 -28.55 3.32 -28.28
C ALA A 284 -27.51 2.56 -29.12
N ARG A 285 -27.74 2.43 -30.44
CA ARG A 285 -26.78 1.83 -31.38
C ARG A 285 -25.45 2.57 -31.38
N ASN A 286 -25.47 3.90 -31.44
CA ASN A 286 -24.24 4.70 -31.47
C ASN A 286 -23.53 4.68 -30.12
N VAL A 287 -24.27 4.61 -29.02
CA VAL A 287 -23.70 4.40 -27.67
C VAL A 287 -22.94 3.07 -27.61
N VAL A 288 -23.57 1.96 -28.03
CA VAL A 288 -22.91 0.65 -28.06
C VAL A 288 -21.68 0.66 -28.99
N ILE A 289 -21.82 1.23 -30.19
CA ILE A 289 -20.70 1.35 -31.14
C ILE A 289 -19.55 2.18 -30.56
N GLY A 290 -19.85 3.25 -29.82
CA GLY A 290 -18.86 4.08 -29.13
C GLY A 290 -18.13 3.36 -27.99
N LEU A 291 -18.79 2.41 -27.33
CA LEU A 291 -18.19 1.61 -26.26
C LEU A 291 -17.30 0.47 -26.77
N ILE A 292 -17.43 0.04 -28.03
CA ILE A 292 -16.65 -1.09 -28.59
C ILE A 292 -15.12 -0.89 -28.46
N PRO A 293 -14.53 0.25 -28.89
CA PRO A 293 -13.10 0.50 -28.71
C PRO A 293 -12.64 0.42 -27.26
N VAL A 294 -13.45 0.97 -26.35
CA VAL A 294 -13.14 1.06 -24.93
C VAL A 294 -13.18 -0.32 -24.27
N LEU A 295 -14.25 -1.08 -24.48
CA LEU A 295 -14.40 -2.44 -23.94
C LEU A 295 -13.33 -3.38 -24.50
N THR A 296 -13.02 -3.27 -25.80
CA THR A 296 -11.94 -4.06 -26.40
C THR A 296 -10.58 -3.66 -25.80
N GLY A 297 -10.34 -2.36 -25.62
CA GLY A 297 -9.12 -1.84 -25.00
C GLY A 297 -8.92 -2.35 -23.58
N ILE A 298 -9.96 -2.31 -22.74
CA ILE A 298 -9.92 -2.84 -21.36
C ILE A 298 -9.56 -4.33 -21.37
N VAL A 299 -10.25 -5.14 -22.18
CA VAL A 299 -10.01 -6.60 -22.23
C VAL A 299 -8.57 -6.91 -22.68
N VAL A 300 -8.07 -6.24 -23.73
CA VAL A 300 -6.70 -6.44 -24.21
C VAL A 300 -5.67 -5.92 -23.19
N ALA A 301 -5.95 -4.82 -22.50
CA ALA A 301 -5.08 -4.29 -21.46
C ALA A 301 -4.94 -5.25 -20.27
N VAL A 302 -6.05 -5.83 -19.80
CA VAL A 302 -6.03 -6.86 -18.74
C VAL A 302 -5.22 -8.08 -19.18
N VAL A 303 -5.40 -8.53 -20.43
CA VAL A 303 -4.63 -9.66 -20.99
C VAL A 303 -3.14 -9.33 -21.07
N ALA A 304 -2.77 -8.13 -21.53
CA ALA A 304 -1.38 -7.70 -21.61
C ALA A 304 -0.71 -7.68 -20.23
N VAL A 305 -1.39 -7.15 -19.21
CA VAL A 305 -0.89 -7.18 -17.82
C VAL A 305 -0.79 -8.61 -17.31
N SER A 306 -1.82 -9.45 -17.53
CA SER A 306 -1.81 -10.84 -17.08
C SER A 306 -0.66 -11.64 -17.70
N LEU A 307 -0.35 -11.43 -18.98
CA LEU A 307 0.76 -12.11 -19.66
C LEU A 307 2.12 -11.55 -19.23
N GLY A 308 2.23 -10.25 -18.94
CA GLY A 308 3.49 -9.62 -18.53
C GLY A 308 3.87 -9.85 -17.07
N PHE A 309 2.88 -9.94 -16.16
CA PHE A 309 3.10 -9.97 -14.71
C PHE A 309 2.53 -11.22 -14.02
N GLY A 310 1.85 -12.11 -14.73
CA GLY A 310 1.23 -13.33 -14.19
C GLY A 310 -0.03 -13.10 -13.35
N THR A 311 -0.15 -11.95 -12.69
CA THR A 311 -1.34 -11.53 -11.92
C THR A 311 -1.72 -10.10 -12.26
N VAL A 312 -3.02 -9.80 -12.23
CA VAL A 312 -3.55 -8.45 -12.47
C VAL A 312 -4.00 -7.87 -11.14
N HIS A 313 -3.40 -6.77 -10.71
CA HIS A 313 -3.77 -6.17 -9.44
C HIS A 313 -5.14 -5.47 -9.52
N ALA A 314 -5.96 -5.58 -8.48
CA ALA A 314 -7.30 -4.98 -8.44
C ALA A 314 -7.29 -3.45 -8.60
N ILE A 315 -6.28 -2.77 -8.04
CA ILE A 315 -6.05 -1.32 -8.26
C ILE A 315 -5.78 -1.02 -9.74
N THR A 316 -5.03 -1.87 -10.46
CA THR A 316 -4.80 -1.72 -11.91
C THR A 316 -6.11 -1.84 -12.69
N VAL A 317 -7.00 -2.77 -12.29
CA VAL A 317 -8.34 -2.91 -12.90
C VAL A 317 -9.24 -1.72 -12.56
N GLY A 318 -9.23 -1.26 -11.31
CA GLY A 318 -9.98 -0.08 -10.86
C GLY A 318 -9.51 1.19 -11.55
N PHE A 319 -8.20 1.37 -11.73
CA PHE A 319 -7.67 2.40 -12.61
C PHE A 319 -8.10 2.17 -14.06
N GLY A 320 -8.20 0.92 -14.48
CA GLY A 320 -8.63 0.57 -15.82
C GLY A 320 -10.04 1.02 -16.19
N THR A 321 -10.93 1.25 -15.21
CA THR A 321 -12.23 1.88 -15.45
C THR A 321 -12.10 3.38 -15.71
N THR A 322 -11.02 4.02 -15.27
CA THR A 322 -10.71 5.42 -15.58
C THR A 322 -10.18 5.62 -16.99
N LEU A 323 -9.51 4.60 -17.56
CA LEU A 323 -9.11 4.56 -18.96
C LEU A 323 -10.32 4.72 -19.91
N LEU A 324 -11.53 4.39 -19.43
CA LEU A 324 -12.80 4.65 -20.12
C LEU A 324 -12.92 6.13 -20.49
N GLY A 325 -12.51 7.05 -19.61
CA GLY A 325 -12.56 8.50 -19.86
C GLY A 325 -11.70 8.93 -21.05
N GLU A 326 -10.45 8.44 -21.14
CA GLU A 326 -9.53 8.83 -22.23
C GLU A 326 -9.82 8.09 -23.54
N THR A 327 -10.06 6.77 -23.49
CA THR A 327 -10.23 5.98 -24.71
C THR A 327 -11.57 6.22 -25.41
N LEU A 328 -12.58 6.67 -24.68
CA LEU A 328 -13.88 7.02 -25.24
C LEU A 328 -13.79 8.22 -26.18
N ASP A 329 -12.86 9.15 -25.94
CA ASP A 329 -12.64 10.34 -26.77
C ASP A 329 -12.48 9.99 -28.25
N TYR A 330 -11.72 8.94 -28.56
CA TYR A 330 -11.44 8.56 -29.95
C TYR A 330 -12.71 8.13 -30.68
N SER A 331 -13.60 7.42 -29.98
CA SER A 331 -14.90 7.04 -30.51
C SER A 331 -15.83 8.25 -30.68
N ILE A 332 -15.76 9.23 -29.76
CA ILE A 332 -16.51 10.49 -29.81
C ILE A 332 -16.03 11.32 -31.01
N TYR A 333 -14.72 11.51 -31.17
CA TYR A 333 -14.14 12.23 -32.30
C TYR A 333 -14.56 11.59 -33.62
N TYR A 334 -14.52 10.26 -33.71
CA TYR A 334 -15.00 9.55 -34.88
C TYR A 334 -16.52 9.75 -35.09
N LEU A 335 -17.38 9.37 -34.16
CA LEU A 335 -18.84 9.38 -34.36
C LEU A 335 -19.41 10.79 -34.63
N VAL A 336 -18.79 11.83 -34.07
CA VAL A 336 -19.25 13.22 -34.23
C VAL A 336 -18.66 13.89 -35.47
N GLN A 337 -17.38 13.65 -35.78
CA GLN A 337 -16.68 14.36 -36.86
C GLN A 337 -16.65 13.57 -38.18
N SER A 338 -16.95 12.27 -38.18
CA SER A 338 -16.67 11.37 -39.30
C SER A 338 -17.49 11.57 -40.56
N GLY A 339 -18.54 12.40 -40.57
CA GLY A 339 -19.44 12.70 -41.71
C GLY A 339 -19.20 11.94 -43.03
N ASN A 340 -18.04 12.14 -43.67
CA ASN A 340 -17.44 11.20 -44.62
C ASN A 340 -16.14 10.56 -44.09
N ASN A 341 -16.10 9.22 -44.00
CA ASN A 341 -14.97 8.43 -43.50
C ASN A 341 -13.63 8.74 -44.17
N ALA A 342 -13.62 9.01 -45.48
CA ALA A 342 -12.39 9.31 -46.21
C ALA A 342 -11.80 10.65 -45.78
N ASN A 343 -12.66 11.66 -45.60
CA ASN A 343 -12.24 12.99 -45.16
C ASN A 343 -11.74 12.96 -43.72
N TRP A 344 -12.45 12.25 -42.84
CA TRP A 344 -12.04 12.12 -41.44
C TRP A 344 -10.63 11.51 -41.28
N ARG A 345 -10.32 10.48 -42.07
CA ARG A 345 -9.00 9.83 -42.06
C ARG A 345 -7.87 10.75 -42.55
N ARG A 346 -8.16 11.70 -43.44
CA ARG A 346 -7.15 12.65 -43.94
C ARG A 346 -6.99 13.83 -43.00
N GLU A 347 -8.09 14.32 -42.43
CA GLU A 347 -8.13 15.57 -41.70
C GLU A 347 -7.90 15.39 -40.19
N TYR A 348 -8.58 14.44 -39.54
CA TYR A 348 -8.56 14.32 -38.07
C TYR A 348 -7.65 13.21 -37.54
N TRP A 349 -7.48 12.11 -38.29
CA TRP A 349 -6.64 10.99 -37.84
C TRP A 349 -5.18 11.35 -37.55
N PRO A 350 -4.49 12.21 -38.33
CA PRO A 350 -3.10 12.59 -38.00
C PRO A 350 -2.97 13.19 -36.59
N THR A 351 -3.96 13.98 -36.18
CA THR A 351 -4.02 14.63 -34.86
C THR A 351 -4.37 13.63 -33.76
N ILE A 352 -5.34 12.75 -34.01
CA ILE A 352 -5.67 11.66 -33.07
C ILE A 352 -4.46 10.74 -32.88
N ARG A 353 -3.76 10.36 -33.96
CA ARG A 353 -2.54 9.55 -33.87
C ARG A 353 -1.45 10.25 -33.08
N LEU A 354 -1.27 11.55 -33.28
CA LEU A 354 -0.29 12.32 -32.52
C LEU A 354 -0.67 12.38 -31.03
N GLY A 355 -1.95 12.58 -30.72
CA GLY A 355 -2.49 12.53 -29.37
C GLY A 355 -2.31 11.18 -28.67
N VAL A 356 -2.60 10.08 -29.38
CA VAL A 356 -2.31 8.72 -28.89
C VAL A 356 -0.82 8.53 -28.62
N ALA A 357 0.04 9.00 -29.52
CA ALA A 357 1.49 8.90 -29.35
C ALA A 357 2.00 9.75 -28.16
N THR A 358 1.44 10.93 -27.92
CA THR A 358 1.79 11.74 -26.74
C THR A 358 1.32 11.08 -25.44
N SER A 359 0.12 10.49 -25.41
CA SER A 359 -0.34 9.69 -24.26
C SER A 359 0.58 8.50 -24.00
N ILE A 360 0.98 7.75 -25.05
CA ILE A 360 1.92 6.63 -24.92
C ILE A 360 3.25 7.08 -24.33
N CYS A 361 3.81 8.21 -24.79
CA CYS A 361 5.03 8.77 -24.20
C CYS A 361 4.86 9.11 -22.71
N GLY A 362 3.69 9.63 -22.31
CA GLY A 362 3.35 9.89 -20.92
C GLY A 362 3.29 8.62 -20.06
N PHE A 363 2.58 7.58 -20.53
CA PHE A 363 2.47 6.31 -19.81
C PHE A 363 3.72 5.44 -19.87
N ALA A 364 4.58 5.61 -20.88
CA ALA A 364 5.87 4.94 -20.95
C ALA A 364 6.77 5.31 -19.77
N ALA A 365 6.59 6.48 -19.16
CA ALA A 365 7.27 6.85 -17.92
C ALA A 365 6.95 5.88 -16.76
N LEU A 366 5.72 5.36 -16.72
CA LEU A 366 5.29 4.42 -15.67
C LEU A 366 5.74 2.99 -15.96
N LEU A 367 5.84 2.61 -17.24
CA LEU A 367 6.22 1.27 -17.69
C LEU A 367 7.56 0.80 -17.12
N PHE A 368 8.53 1.71 -16.98
CA PHE A 368 9.87 1.41 -16.51
C PHE A 368 10.06 1.57 -15.01
N SER A 369 8.99 1.90 -14.26
CA SER A 369 9.07 2.07 -12.82
C SER A 369 9.44 0.75 -12.12
N SER A 370 10.39 0.82 -11.18
CA SER A 370 10.68 -0.28 -10.26
C SER A 370 9.51 -0.65 -9.33
N PHE A 371 8.48 0.21 -9.23
CA PHE A 371 7.26 -0.06 -8.50
C PHE A 371 6.28 -0.86 -9.38
N PRO A 372 6.06 -2.16 -9.12
CA PRO A 372 5.34 -3.02 -10.08
C PRO A 372 3.92 -2.56 -10.36
N GLY A 373 3.27 -1.92 -9.38
CA GLY A 373 1.97 -1.30 -9.55
C GLY A 373 1.89 -0.25 -10.65
N LEU A 374 2.90 0.62 -10.74
CA LEU A 374 2.98 1.67 -11.74
C LEU A 374 3.37 1.09 -13.10
N ALA A 375 4.26 0.09 -13.12
CA ALA A 375 4.61 -0.63 -14.34
C ALA A 375 3.39 -1.34 -14.96
N GLN A 376 2.58 -2.03 -14.13
CA GLN A 376 1.31 -2.61 -14.57
C GLN A 376 0.37 -1.54 -15.13
N LEU A 377 0.29 -0.38 -14.48
CA LEU A 377 -0.51 0.76 -14.95
C LEU A 377 -0.07 1.26 -16.32
N GLY A 378 1.24 1.35 -16.54
CA GLY A 378 1.84 1.74 -17.81
C GLY A 378 1.49 0.74 -18.92
N VAL A 379 1.70 -0.56 -18.70
CA VAL A 379 1.33 -1.63 -19.66
C VAL A 379 -0.16 -1.60 -19.96
N TYR A 380 -0.98 -1.53 -18.91
CA TYR A 380 -2.43 -1.48 -19.02
C TYR A 380 -2.88 -0.31 -19.90
N SER A 381 -2.38 0.90 -19.60
CA SER A 381 -2.77 2.11 -20.32
C SER A 381 -2.33 2.07 -21.77
N ILE A 382 -1.05 1.74 -22.04
CA ILE A 382 -0.50 1.69 -23.39
C ILE A 382 -1.23 0.66 -24.25
N ALA A 383 -1.42 -0.57 -23.74
CA ALA A 383 -2.11 -1.63 -24.46
C ALA A 383 -3.58 -1.26 -24.74
N GLY A 384 -4.26 -0.68 -23.76
CA GLY A 384 -5.64 -0.24 -23.89
C GLY A 384 -5.81 0.92 -24.89
N LEU A 385 -4.93 1.93 -24.84
CA LEU A 385 -4.92 3.08 -25.75
C LEU A 385 -4.64 2.66 -27.19
N LEU A 386 -3.61 1.85 -27.41
CA LEU A 386 -3.27 1.34 -28.75
C LEU A 386 -4.43 0.53 -29.32
N THR A 387 -5.05 -0.31 -28.50
CA THR A 387 -6.20 -1.12 -28.91
C THR A 387 -7.40 -0.24 -29.23
N ALA A 388 -7.75 0.70 -28.36
CA ALA A 388 -8.87 1.61 -28.58
C ALA A 388 -8.67 2.47 -29.85
N ALA A 389 -7.45 2.97 -30.07
CA ALA A 389 -7.10 3.72 -31.28
C ALA A 389 -7.19 2.84 -32.54
N ALA A 390 -6.69 1.59 -32.50
CA ALA A 390 -6.76 0.65 -33.61
C ALA A 390 -8.21 0.26 -33.95
N VAL A 391 -9.01 -0.07 -32.93
CA VAL A 391 -10.44 -0.39 -33.11
C VAL A 391 -11.19 0.83 -33.65
N THR A 392 -10.86 2.04 -33.18
CA THR A 392 -11.42 3.28 -33.73
C THR A 392 -11.04 3.52 -35.17
N ARG A 393 -9.80 3.21 -35.55
CA ARG A 393 -9.31 3.48 -36.90
C ARG A 393 -9.79 2.48 -37.94
N PHE A 394 -9.92 1.21 -37.56
CA PHE A 394 -10.15 0.11 -38.49
C PHE A 394 -11.54 -0.50 -38.35
N VAL A 395 -12.05 -0.69 -37.12
CA VAL A 395 -13.32 -1.40 -36.86
C VAL A 395 -14.51 -0.44 -36.90
N LEU A 396 -14.42 0.72 -36.26
CA LEU A 396 -15.51 1.71 -36.22
C LEU A 396 -16.05 2.08 -37.63
N PRO A 397 -15.20 2.32 -38.65
CA PRO A 397 -15.67 2.66 -40.00
C PRO A 397 -16.41 1.57 -40.75
N VAL A 398 -16.25 0.31 -40.34
CA VAL A 398 -16.98 -0.83 -40.94
C VAL A 398 -18.27 -1.14 -40.17
N LEU A 399 -18.50 -0.53 -39.01
CA LEU A 399 -19.73 -0.69 -38.26
C LEU A 399 -20.82 0.25 -38.79
N PRO A 400 -22.08 -0.19 -38.81
CA PRO A 400 -23.19 0.61 -39.33
C PRO A 400 -23.64 1.69 -38.34
N ALA A 401 -22.83 2.71 -38.07
CA ALA A 401 -23.22 3.84 -37.22
C ALA A 401 -24.34 4.67 -37.88
N ARG A 402 -25.21 5.30 -37.07
CA ARG A 402 -26.19 6.28 -37.55
C ARG A 402 -25.58 7.69 -37.49
N PRO A 403 -25.93 8.62 -38.39
CA PRO A 403 -25.54 10.02 -38.26
C PRO A 403 -25.99 10.59 -36.92
N VAL A 404 -25.10 11.34 -36.25
CA VAL A 404 -25.44 12.08 -35.03
C VAL A 404 -26.34 13.27 -35.42
N PRO A 405 -27.39 13.59 -34.65
CA PRO A 405 -28.29 14.70 -34.97
C PRO A 405 -27.54 16.04 -35.06
N ASP A 406 -27.71 16.76 -36.17
CA ASP A 406 -27.07 18.06 -36.37
C ASP A 406 -27.54 19.09 -35.32
N SER A 407 -28.77 18.99 -34.82
CA SER A 407 -29.27 19.82 -33.72
C SER A 407 -28.47 19.66 -32.43
N SER A 408 -28.10 18.42 -32.05
CA SER A 408 -27.23 18.16 -30.89
C SER A 408 -25.84 18.77 -31.09
N ILE A 409 -25.27 18.61 -32.29
CA ILE A 409 -23.95 19.12 -32.65
C ILE A 409 -23.92 20.65 -32.59
N HIS A 410 -24.88 21.32 -33.23
CA HIS A 410 -24.94 22.78 -33.27
C HIS A 410 -25.30 23.40 -31.91
N TRP A 411 -26.16 22.75 -31.11
CA TRP A 411 -26.47 23.22 -29.76
C TRP A 411 -25.25 23.21 -28.85
N LEU A 412 -24.53 22.07 -28.76
CA LEU A 412 -23.37 21.97 -27.89
C LEU A 412 -22.18 22.76 -28.44
N GLY A 413 -21.91 22.65 -29.75
CA GLY A 413 -20.84 23.38 -30.42
C GLY A 413 -21.02 24.89 -30.36
N GLY A 414 -22.25 25.39 -30.54
CA GLY A 414 -22.59 26.81 -30.42
C GLY A 414 -22.38 27.35 -29.01
N LYS A 415 -22.83 26.62 -27.99
CA LYS A 415 -22.57 26.97 -26.58
C LYS A 415 -21.08 27.02 -26.28
N MET A 416 -20.33 26.02 -26.72
CA MET A 416 -18.88 25.94 -26.52
C MET A 416 -18.10 27.02 -27.26
N ALA A 417 -18.55 27.43 -28.44
CA ALA A 417 -17.98 28.58 -29.12
C ALA A 417 -18.20 29.88 -28.33
N GLY A 418 -19.39 30.06 -27.75
CA GLY A 418 -19.69 31.19 -26.86
C GLY A 418 -18.79 31.21 -25.61
N VAL A 419 -18.65 30.06 -24.95
CA VAL A 419 -17.74 29.87 -23.80
C VAL A 419 -16.30 30.17 -24.20
N SER A 420 -15.83 29.64 -25.34
CA SER A 420 -14.47 29.87 -25.85
C SER A 420 -14.17 31.37 -26.01
N LEU A 421 -15.10 32.16 -26.57
CA LEU A 421 -14.92 33.60 -26.67
C LEU A 421 -14.86 34.31 -25.31
N GLN A 422 -15.68 33.91 -24.35
CA GLN A 422 -15.68 34.49 -23.01
C GLN A 422 -14.38 34.17 -22.28
N VAL A 423 -13.97 32.91 -22.28
CA VAL A 423 -12.73 32.42 -21.64
C VAL A 423 -11.50 33.07 -22.27
N ARG A 424 -11.50 33.33 -23.59
CA ARG A 424 -10.41 34.04 -24.27
C ARG A 424 -10.23 35.49 -23.80
N ARG A 425 -11.29 36.17 -23.32
CA ARG A 425 -11.17 37.50 -22.70
C ARG A 425 -10.41 37.43 -21.36
N LEU A 426 -10.52 36.30 -20.67
CA LEU A 426 -9.86 36.04 -19.39
C LEU A 426 -8.43 35.48 -19.55
N LYS A 427 -7.86 35.47 -20.76
CA LYS A 427 -6.53 34.87 -21.03
C LYS A 427 -5.40 35.41 -20.14
N TRP A 428 -5.44 36.69 -19.79
CA TRP A 428 -4.44 37.33 -18.92
C TRP A 428 -4.68 37.00 -17.45
N LEU A 429 -5.95 36.87 -17.04
CA LEU A 429 -6.29 36.38 -15.71
C LEU A 429 -5.87 34.91 -15.54
N ALA A 430 -6.09 34.08 -16.56
CA ALA A 430 -5.62 32.70 -16.59
C ALA A 430 -4.09 32.61 -16.56
N ALA A 431 -3.38 33.51 -17.27
CA ALA A 431 -1.92 33.60 -17.21
C ALA A 431 -1.44 34.05 -15.82
N LEU A 432 -2.07 35.05 -15.22
CA LEU A 432 -1.76 35.50 -13.86
C LEU A 432 -1.98 34.37 -12.85
N LEU A 433 -3.09 33.63 -12.98
CA LEU A 433 -3.38 32.47 -12.13
C LEU A 433 -2.30 31.40 -12.29
N ALA A 434 -1.92 31.05 -13.52
CA ALA A 434 -0.87 30.06 -13.76
C ALA A 434 0.49 30.50 -13.17
N VAL A 435 0.85 31.78 -13.28
CA VAL A 435 2.08 32.34 -12.68
C VAL A 435 2.00 32.36 -11.15
N ALA A 436 0.87 32.73 -10.57
CA ALA A 436 0.65 32.70 -9.13
C ALA A 436 0.72 31.26 -8.59
N SER A 437 0.09 30.31 -9.28
CA SER A 437 0.19 28.88 -8.98
C SER A 437 1.64 28.37 -9.08
N LEU A 438 2.39 28.82 -10.08
CA LEU A 438 3.82 28.49 -10.20
C LEU A 438 4.61 29.02 -9.01
N ALA A 439 4.38 30.27 -8.59
CA ALA A 439 5.03 30.85 -7.43
C ALA A 439 4.70 30.05 -6.14
N ILE A 440 3.45 29.63 -5.95
CA ILE A 440 3.05 28.78 -4.80
C ILE A 440 3.82 27.46 -4.81
N VAL A 441 3.90 26.79 -5.97
CA VAL A 441 4.62 25.52 -6.12
C VAL A 441 6.12 25.68 -5.84
N LEU A 442 6.74 26.75 -6.35
CA LEU A 442 8.17 27.03 -6.13
C LEU A 442 8.49 27.37 -4.66
N VAL A 443 7.65 28.18 -4.01
CA VAL A 443 7.83 28.54 -2.59
C VAL A 443 7.68 27.31 -1.69
N ASN A 444 6.80 26.36 -2.03
CA ASN A 444 6.53 25.17 -1.24
C ASN A 444 7.27 23.91 -1.72
N HIS A 445 8.32 24.05 -2.56
CA HIS A 445 8.98 22.92 -3.21
C HIS A 445 9.48 21.84 -2.23
N ASP A 446 9.96 22.22 -1.04
CA ASP A 446 10.46 21.29 -0.01
C ASP A 446 9.37 20.42 0.62
N ARG A 447 8.12 20.90 0.64
CA ARG A 447 6.97 20.23 1.29
C ARG A 447 5.97 19.68 0.30
N LEU A 448 6.26 19.79 -1.00
CA LEU A 448 5.33 19.45 -2.06
C LEU A 448 5.00 17.96 -2.09
N TRP A 449 5.98 17.12 -1.76
CA TRP A 449 5.91 15.67 -1.93
C TRP A 449 5.91 14.94 -0.59
N ALA A 450 4.94 14.05 -0.38
CA ALA A 450 4.93 13.11 0.73
C ALA A 450 5.74 11.85 0.37
N LYS A 451 6.73 11.52 1.21
CA LYS A 451 7.64 10.38 1.00
C LYS A 451 7.23 9.11 1.78
N GLY A 452 6.29 9.20 2.72
CA GLY A 452 5.91 8.10 3.62
C GLY A 452 4.59 7.38 3.26
N LEU A 453 4.32 6.25 3.93
CA LEU A 453 3.12 5.42 3.71
C LEU A 453 1.84 5.97 4.33
N SER A 454 1.91 6.93 5.25
CA SER A 454 0.75 7.34 6.04
C SER A 454 -0.42 7.86 5.19
N GLY A 455 -0.14 8.40 4.00
CA GLY A 455 -1.16 8.83 3.03
C GLY A 455 -1.77 7.71 2.17
N LEU A 456 -1.27 6.47 2.31
CA LEU A 456 -1.69 5.30 1.54
C LEU A 456 -2.53 4.32 2.36
N ASN A 457 -2.61 4.45 3.69
CA ASN A 457 -3.36 3.54 4.54
C ASN A 457 -4.88 3.78 4.39
N PRO A 458 -5.65 2.86 3.80
CA PRO A 458 -7.10 3.01 3.65
C PRO A 458 -7.87 2.71 4.93
N ALA A 459 -7.21 2.21 5.99
CA ALA A 459 -7.88 1.84 7.24
C ALA A 459 -8.47 3.08 7.93
N PRO A 460 -9.74 3.05 8.35
CA PRO A 460 -10.37 4.19 8.99
C PRO A 460 -9.74 4.48 10.37
N LEU A 461 -9.68 5.76 10.74
CA LEU A 461 -8.97 6.24 11.95
C LEU A 461 -9.45 5.59 13.25
N ASN A 462 -10.72 5.18 13.33
CA ASN A 462 -11.26 4.47 14.49
C ASN A 462 -10.65 3.07 14.65
N LEU A 463 -10.40 2.36 13.55
CA LEU A 463 -9.79 1.03 13.57
C LEU A 463 -8.30 1.12 13.90
N GLN A 464 -7.62 2.16 13.42
CA GLN A 464 -6.22 2.44 13.81
C GLN A 464 -6.10 2.71 15.31
N LYS A 465 -6.97 3.57 15.86
CA LYS A 465 -7.03 3.83 17.31
C LYS A 465 -7.38 2.59 18.13
N LEU A 466 -8.24 1.71 17.61
CA LEU A 466 -8.55 0.44 18.25
C LEU A 466 -7.30 -0.46 18.29
N ASP A 467 -6.51 -0.54 17.21
CA ASP A 467 -5.24 -1.29 17.19
C ASP A 467 -4.27 -0.77 18.24
N GLU A 468 -4.04 0.54 18.26
CA GLU A 468 -3.15 1.19 19.22
C GLU A 468 -3.58 0.94 20.68
N ARG A 469 -4.89 0.86 20.93
CA ARG A 469 -5.43 0.51 22.25
C ARG A 469 -5.19 -0.96 22.55
N LEU A 470 -5.68 -1.88 21.71
CA LEU A 470 -5.59 -3.32 21.95
C LEU A 470 -4.14 -3.80 22.02
N ARG A 471 -3.25 -3.28 21.17
CA ARG A 471 -1.83 -3.66 21.13
C ARG A 471 -1.10 -3.29 22.42
N ARG A 472 -1.37 -2.08 22.92
CA ARG A 472 -0.82 -1.56 24.19
C ARG A 472 -1.34 -2.35 25.38
N GLU A 473 -2.65 -2.59 25.45
CA GLU A 473 -3.29 -3.32 26.55
C GLU A 473 -2.92 -4.82 26.55
N ALA A 474 -2.75 -5.43 25.37
CA ALA A 474 -2.31 -6.81 25.22
C ALA A 474 -0.80 -7.00 25.41
N GLY A 475 -0.03 -5.91 25.59
CA GLY A 475 1.42 -6.00 25.72
C GLY A 475 2.13 -6.56 24.50
N ALA A 476 1.49 -6.52 23.33
CA ALA A 476 2.04 -7.08 22.10
C ALA A 476 3.31 -6.31 21.69
N PRO A 477 4.32 -7.00 21.13
CA PRO A 477 5.58 -6.36 20.75
C PRO A 477 5.36 -5.26 19.72
N ASP A 478 5.96 -4.11 19.99
CA ASP A 478 6.06 -3.01 19.03
C ASP A 478 7.26 -3.29 18.11
N LEU A 479 6.96 -3.72 16.90
CA LEU A 479 7.96 -4.10 15.89
C LEU A 479 8.32 -2.92 14.97
N SER A 480 7.97 -1.68 15.34
CA SER A 480 8.36 -0.47 14.60
C SER A 480 9.87 -0.20 14.66
N HIS A 481 10.51 -0.53 15.78
CA HIS A 481 11.94 -0.38 16.02
C HIS A 481 12.51 -1.71 16.47
N MET A 482 13.49 -2.24 15.73
CA MET A 482 14.03 -3.57 16.01
C MET A 482 15.50 -3.69 15.64
N LEU A 483 16.23 -4.47 16.42
CA LEU A 483 17.55 -4.96 16.05
C LEU A 483 17.38 -6.29 15.34
N VAL A 484 18.09 -6.44 14.23
CA VAL A 484 18.02 -7.63 13.40
C VAL A 484 19.39 -8.27 13.39
N VAL A 485 19.44 -9.55 13.74
CA VAL A 485 20.68 -10.32 13.74
C VAL A 485 20.46 -11.57 12.90
N SER A 486 21.21 -11.69 11.81
CA SER A 486 21.10 -12.83 10.90
C SER A 486 22.27 -13.80 11.06
N ALA A 487 21.98 -15.11 11.01
CA ALA A 487 22.99 -16.17 11.03
C ALA A 487 22.51 -17.42 10.26
N PRO A 488 23.39 -18.33 9.83
CA PRO A 488 23.00 -19.54 9.12
C PRO A 488 22.07 -20.49 9.89
N THR A 489 22.14 -20.50 11.22
CA THR A 489 21.34 -21.39 12.08
C THR A 489 20.63 -20.62 13.19
N ALA A 490 19.49 -21.14 13.66
CA ALA A 490 18.73 -20.55 14.76
C ALA A 490 19.60 -20.32 16.01
N ASP A 491 20.43 -21.31 16.37
CA ASP A 491 21.28 -21.24 17.56
C ASP A 491 22.36 -20.15 17.44
N GLN A 492 22.99 -20.04 16.28
CA GLN A 492 23.96 -18.97 16.01
C GLN A 492 23.30 -17.59 16.01
N ALA A 493 22.06 -17.47 15.51
CA ALA A 493 21.32 -16.21 15.54
C ALA A 493 20.98 -15.79 16.97
N LEU A 494 20.54 -16.74 17.82
CA LEU A 494 20.31 -16.51 19.24
C LEU A 494 21.59 -16.10 19.97
N GLN A 495 22.70 -16.80 19.73
CA GLN A 495 24.00 -16.48 20.32
C GLN A 495 24.48 -15.07 19.92
N ALA A 496 24.32 -14.71 18.65
CA ALA A 496 24.66 -13.37 18.18
C ALA A 496 23.72 -12.30 18.77
N GLY A 497 22.42 -12.60 18.92
CA GLY A 497 21.47 -11.74 19.62
C GLY A 497 21.85 -11.48 21.08
N GLU A 498 22.30 -12.51 21.82
CA GLU A 498 22.82 -12.38 23.18
C GLU A 498 24.05 -11.45 23.25
N GLN A 499 24.96 -11.56 22.29
CA GLN A 499 26.16 -10.72 22.22
C GLN A 499 25.83 -9.26 21.89
N VAL A 500 24.87 -9.02 21.00
CA VAL A 500 24.38 -7.67 20.67
C VAL A 500 23.65 -7.04 21.84
N GLU A 501 22.81 -7.79 22.56
CA GLU A 501 22.16 -7.26 23.78
C GLU A 501 23.23 -6.87 24.83
N ALA A 502 24.27 -7.68 24.99
CA ALA A 502 25.36 -7.41 25.92
C ALA A 502 26.16 -6.14 25.56
N SER A 503 26.42 -5.90 24.26
CA SER A 503 27.12 -4.69 23.82
C SER A 503 26.29 -3.42 23.99
N LEU A 504 24.96 -3.53 23.95
CA LEU A 504 24.01 -2.43 24.16
C LEU A 504 23.59 -2.24 25.62
N ALA A 505 24.00 -3.13 26.53
CA ALA A 505 23.67 -3.04 27.95
C ALA A 505 23.99 -1.67 28.60
N PRO A 506 25.10 -0.98 28.28
CA PRO A 506 25.36 0.37 28.80
C PRO A 506 24.30 1.40 28.40
N LEU A 507 23.74 1.27 27.19
CA LEU A 507 22.69 2.18 26.69
C LEU A 507 21.33 1.92 27.34
N VAL A 508 21.07 0.66 27.72
CA VAL A 508 19.89 0.30 28.53
C VAL A 508 20.05 0.85 29.95
N GLN A 509 21.23 0.70 30.56
CA GLN A 509 21.51 1.19 31.91
C GLN A 509 21.46 2.72 32.02
N SER A 510 21.87 3.45 30.97
CA SER A 510 21.78 4.91 30.91
C SER A 510 20.35 5.43 30.63
N GLY A 511 19.39 4.54 30.36
CA GLY A 511 18.03 4.90 29.96
C GLY A 511 17.92 5.49 28.55
N THR A 512 18.99 5.39 27.74
CA THR A 512 18.97 5.79 26.32
C THR A 512 18.13 4.81 25.51
N ILE A 513 18.20 3.52 25.83
CA ILE A 513 17.27 2.50 25.39
C ILE A 513 16.37 2.16 26.58
N ALA A 514 15.05 2.23 26.40
CA ALA A 514 14.13 1.90 27.48
C ALA A 514 14.10 0.39 27.73
N ARG A 515 14.10 -0.41 26.65
CA ARG A 515 14.09 -1.88 26.71
C ARG A 515 14.52 -2.52 25.40
N ILE A 516 15.05 -3.74 25.48
CA ILE A 516 15.28 -4.63 24.34
C ILE A 516 14.56 -5.96 24.64
N ASP A 517 13.71 -6.41 23.74
CA ASP A 517 13.00 -7.68 23.87
C ASP A 517 13.74 -8.75 23.05
N ASN A 518 14.59 -9.55 23.69
CA ASN A 518 15.41 -10.55 22.99
C ASN A 518 14.74 -11.94 23.09
N PRO A 519 14.51 -12.67 21.98
CA PRO A 519 13.99 -14.04 22.04
C PRO A 519 14.87 -14.99 22.88
N ALA A 520 16.16 -14.68 23.05
CA ALA A 520 17.07 -15.44 23.91
C ALA A 520 16.68 -15.42 25.40
N HIS A 521 15.76 -14.53 25.82
CA HIS A 521 15.20 -14.56 27.18
C HIS A 521 14.29 -15.77 27.38
N PHE A 522 13.64 -16.25 26.32
CA PHE A 522 12.72 -17.40 26.33
C PHE A 522 13.41 -18.69 25.87
N LEU A 523 14.33 -18.57 24.90
CA LEU A 523 15.15 -19.67 24.39
C LEU A 523 16.61 -19.22 24.26
N PRO A 524 17.42 -19.35 25.32
CA PRO A 524 18.85 -19.01 25.26
C PRO A 524 19.60 -19.90 24.27
N SER A 525 20.73 -19.42 23.75
CA SER A 525 21.57 -20.24 22.86
C SER A 525 22.04 -21.52 23.56
N THR A 526 22.32 -22.57 22.79
CA THR A 526 22.83 -23.84 23.32
C THR A 526 24.12 -23.63 24.11
N ALA A 527 24.98 -22.70 23.66
CA ALA A 527 26.18 -22.30 24.37
C ALA A 527 25.87 -21.66 25.74
N ALA A 528 24.90 -20.75 25.83
CA ALA A 528 24.48 -20.14 27.09
C ALA A 528 23.88 -21.18 28.05
N GLN A 529 23.04 -22.07 27.54
CA GLN A 529 22.45 -23.17 28.33
C GLN A 529 23.53 -24.12 28.86
N GLN A 530 24.50 -24.50 28.03
CA GLN A 530 25.59 -25.39 28.45
C GLN A 530 26.51 -24.74 29.48
N SER A 531 26.79 -23.45 29.34
CA SER A 531 27.53 -22.67 30.34
C SER A 531 26.82 -22.68 31.69
N ARG A 532 25.52 -22.33 31.71
CA ARG A 532 24.69 -22.35 32.93
C ARG A 532 24.61 -23.73 33.55
N ARG A 533 24.43 -24.78 32.73
CA ARG A 533 24.40 -26.17 33.19
C ARG A 533 25.73 -26.61 33.81
N SER A 534 26.85 -26.19 33.23
CA SER A 534 28.19 -26.51 33.76
C SER A 534 28.51 -25.80 35.07
N ALA A 535 27.87 -24.66 35.33
CA ALA A 535 28.00 -23.91 36.58
C ALA A 535 27.24 -24.55 37.77
N LEU A 536 26.32 -25.49 37.51
CA LEU A 536 25.55 -26.16 38.55
C LEU A 536 26.40 -27.24 39.26
N PRO A 537 26.53 -27.19 40.60
CA PRO A 537 27.28 -28.18 41.37
C PRO A 537 26.55 -29.54 41.45
N ASP A 538 27.29 -30.60 41.75
CA ASP A 538 26.71 -31.92 42.04
C ASP A 538 25.98 -31.92 43.40
N SER A 539 25.08 -32.88 43.60
CA SER A 539 24.18 -32.91 44.77
C SER A 539 24.91 -32.83 46.11
N ALA A 540 26.03 -33.55 46.25
CA ALA A 540 26.81 -33.58 47.49
C ALA A 540 27.47 -32.22 47.75
N GLU A 541 28.12 -31.65 46.74
CA GLU A 541 28.76 -30.35 46.82
C GLU A 541 27.74 -29.22 47.09
N LEU A 542 26.59 -29.25 46.41
CA LEU A 542 25.52 -28.28 46.63
C LEU A 542 25.02 -28.33 48.07
N SER A 543 24.81 -29.53 48.62
CA SER A 543 24.34 -29.73 49.99
C SER A 543 25.34 -29.18 51.02
N ASP A 544 26.64 -29.38 50.79
CA ASP A 544 27.70 -28.82 51.63
C ASP A 544 27.73 -27.30 51.59
N ARG A 545 27.73 -26.72 50.39
CA ARG A 545 27.71 -25.27 50.19
C ARG A 545 26.44 -24.64 50.77
N LEU A 546 25.30 -25.32 50.67
CA LEU A 546 24.03 -24.87 51.23
C LEU A 546 24.04 -24.85 52.76
N ARG A 547 24.58 -25.89 53.41
CA ARG A 547 24.77 -25.92 54.87
C ARG A 547 25.62 -24.75 55.35
N GLN A 548 26.70 -24.43 54.63
CA GLN A 548 27.56 -23.29 54.93
C GLN A 548 26.86 -21.94 54.68
N ALA A 549 26.05 -21.85 53.62
CA ALA A 549 25.33 -20.64 53.25
C ALA A 549 24.28 -20.26 54.31
N VAL A 550 23.50 -21.24 54.79
CA VAL A 550 22.37 -21.01 55.70
C VAL A 550 22.76 -20.95 57.18
N ALA A 551 24.00 -21.27 57.55
CA ALA A 551 24.45 -21.31 58.95
C ALA A 551 24.19 -20.01 59.73
N ALA A 552 24.18 -18.86 59.03
CA ALA A 552 23.92 -17.54 59.61
C ALA A 552 22.55 -16.95 59.22
N LEU A 553 21.65 -17.75 58.63
CA LEU A 553 20.35 -17.32 58.11
C LEU A 553 19.19 -17.95 58.93
N PRO A 554 18.01 -17.33 58.98
CA PRO A 554 16.86 -17.82 59.75
C PRO A 554 16.12 -19.00 59.08
N VAL A 555 16.85 -19.93 58.45
CA VAL A 555 16.32 -21.06 57.68
C VAL A 555 17.15 -22.32 57.91
N LYS A 556 16.55 -23.50 57.75
CA LYS A 556 17.23 -24.80 57.93
C LYS A 556 17.55 -25.42 56.56
N ALA A 557 18.75 -25.98 56.41
CA ALA A 557 19.21 -26.61 55.17
C ALA A 557 18.24 -27.72 54.70
N ASP A 558 17.72 -28.53 55.62
CA ASP A 558 16.82 -29.67 55.31
C ASP A 558 15.51 -29.26 54.59
N ARG A 559 15.11 -27.98 54.69
CA ARG A 559 13.90 -27.47 54.01
C ARG A 559 14.13 -27.24 52.52
N PHE A 560 15.37 -27.23 52.05
CA PHE A 560 15.75 -26.97 50.67
C PHE A 560 16.14 -28.24 49.90
N GLN A 561 15.74 -29.42 50.39
CA GLN A 561 15.89 -30.66 49.64
C GLN A 561 15.27 -30.59 48.22
N PRO A 562 14.06 -29.99 48.02
CA PRO A 562 13.50 -29.81 46.68
C PRO A 562 14.38 -28.95 45.75
N PHE A 563 15.06 -27.93 46.29
CA PHE A 563 16.02 -27.12 45.54
C PHE A 563 17.21 -27.95 45.06
N VAL A 564 17.76 -28.83 45.90
CA VAL A 564 18.87 -29.70 45.52
C VAL A 564 18.46 -30.66 44.40
N GLU A 565 17.27 -31.26 44.52
CA GLU A 565 16.69 -32.16 43.51
C GLU A 565 16.49 -31.45 42.16
N ASP A 566 15.92 -30.24 42.17
CA ASP A 566 15.70 -29.45 40.95
C ASP A 566 17.02 -29.04 40.27
N VAL A 567 18.06 -28.70 41.04
CA VAL A 567 19.38 -28.38 40.47
C VAL A 567 20.00 -29.62 39.81
N GLN A 568 19.86 -30.80 40.41
CA GLN A 568 20.33 -32.03 39.79
C GLN A 568 19.53 -32.38 38.53
N ALA A 569 18.21 -32.22 38.56
CA ALA A 569 17.37 -32.41 37.39
C ALA A 569 17.77 -31.46 36.25
N ALA A 570 18.01 -30.18 36.55
CA ALA A 570 18.48 -29.20 35.57
C ALA A 570 19.88 -29.52 35.03
N LYS A 571 20.78 -30.05 35.87
CA LYS A 571 22.12 -30.49 35.44
C LYS A 571 22.07 -31.70 34.50
N ALA A 572 21.12 -32.61 34.71
CA ALA A 572 20.89 -33.77 33.85
C ALA A 572 20.01 -33.49 32.62
N ALA A 573 19.34 -32.35 32.57
CA ALA A 573 18.40 -32.01 31.51
C ALA A 573 19.07 -31.84 30.14
N ALA A 574 18.32 -32.22 29.10
CA ALA A 574 18.64 -31.87 27.73
C ALA A 574 18.47 -30.35 27.51
N PRO A 575 19.19 -29.75 26.53
CA PRO A 575 18.97 -28.37 26.17
C PRO A 575 17.51 -28.11 25.79
N ILE A 576 17.02 -26.94 26.19
CA ILE A 576 15.73 -26.40 25.79
C ILE A 576 15.78 -26.15 24.28
N THR A 577 14.74 -26.60 23.59
CA THR A 577 14.55 -26.42 22.14
C THR A 577 13.21 -25.77 21.84
N LEU A 578 12.99 -25.38 20.58
CA LEU A 578 11.68 -24.90 20.11
C LEU A 578 10.54 -25.90 20.41
N GLN A 579 10.81 -27.21 20.35
CA GLN A 579 9.80 -28.23 20.65
C GLN A 579 9.42 -28.28 22.13
N THR A 580 10.35 -27.93 23.03
CA THR A 580 10.12 -27.88 24.47
C THR A 580 9.11 -26.78 24.84
N LEU A 581 8.99 -25.75 24.00
CA LEU A 581 8.09 -24.61 24.20
C LEU A 581 6.68 -24.85 23.64
N LYS A 582 6.45 -25.94 22.92
CA LYS A 582 5.19 -26.18 22.22
C LYS A 582 4.00 -26.17 23.17
N GLY A 583 2.99 -25.35 22.88
CA GLY A 583 1.78 -25.18 23.70
C GLY A 583 1.90 -24.17 24.84
N THR A 584 3.09 -23.64 25.12
CA THR A 584 3.28 -22.52 26.06
C THR A 584 2.96 -21.18 25.39
N SER A 585 2.69 -20.14 26.17
CA SER A 585 2.51 -18.79 25.61
C SER A 585 3.81 -18.22 25.01
N PHE A 586 4.97 -18.74 25.43
CA PHE A 586 6.28 -18.36 24.91
C PHE A 586 6.53 -18.83 23.48
N GLU A 587 5.86 -19.91 23.04
CA GLU A 587 5.91 -20.35 21.64
C GLU A 587 5.46 -19.23 20.69
N PHE A 588 4.38 -18.53 21.04
CA PHE A 588 3.86 -17.42 20.24
C PHE A 588 4.88 -16.28 20.12
N LEU A 589 5.48 -15.87 21.23
CA LEU A 589 6.50 -14.81 21.23
C LEU A 589 7.71 -15.23 20.41
N LEU A 590 8.20 -16.46 20.59
CA LEU A 590 9.37 -16.94 19.88
C LEU A 590 9.13 -17.08 18.38
N GLN A 591 7.96 -17.56 17.95
CA GLN A 591 7.58 -17.60 16.54
C GLN A 591 7.49 -16.18 15.92
N SER A 592 7.23 -15.15 16.73
CA SER A 592 7.20 -13.76 16.27
C SER A 592 8.57 -13.09 16.17
N LEU A 593 9.55 -13.58 16.95
CA LEU A 593 10.87 -12.96 17.10
C LEU A 593 12.01 -13.74 16.44
N LEU A 594 11.81 -15.03 16.13
CA LEU A 594 12.79 -15.88 15.47
C LEU A 594 12.27 -16.32 14.10
N LEU A 595 12.79 -15.70 13.05
CA LEU A 595 12.33 -15.88 11.67
C LEU A 595 13.23 -16.84 10.89
N HIS A 596 12.62 -17.84 10.26
CA HIS A 596 13.29 -18.69 9.28
C HIS A 596 13.29 -18.00 7.90
N ARG A 597 14.43 -18.01 7.21
CA ARG A 597 14.63 -17.40 5.88
C ARG A 597 15.32 -18.38 4.95
N ASP A 598 15.24 -18.15 3.63
CA ASP A 598 15.93 -19.00 2.65
C ASP A 598 17.46 -19.04 2.84
N SER A 599 18.03 -17.95 3.37
CA SER A 599 19.46 -17.79 3.63
C SER A 599 19.89 -18.09 5.07
N GLY A 600 19.01 -18.63 5.91
CA GLY A 600 19.30 -18.96 7.32
C GLY A 600 18.21 -18.51 8.29
N TRP A 601 18.61 -17.95 9.43
CA TRP A 601 17.73 -17.51 10.50
C TRP A 601 18.00 -16.05 10.87
N ALA A 602 16.95 -15.33 11.28
CA ALA A 602 17.06 -13.98 11.80
C ALA A 602 16.38 -13.87 13.17
N VAL A 603 17.10 -13.32 14.14
CA VAL A 603 16.55 -12.89 15.43
C VAL A 603 16.13 -11.42 15.30
N LEU A 604 14.88 -11.15 15.66
CA LEU A 604 14.28 -9.83 15.73
C LEU A 604 14.19 -9.46 17.21
N MET A 605 14.82 -8.35 17.59
CA MET A 605 14.78 -7.85 18.96
C MET A 605 14.12 -6.47 18.96
N PRO A 606 12.80 -6.38 19.23
CA PRO A 606 12.12 -5.11 19.43
C PRO A 606 12.85 -4.22 20.43
N VAL A 607 12.96 -2.93 20.10
CA VAL A 607 13.63 -1.94 20.94
C VAL A 607 12.62 -0.87 21.32
N ALA A 608 12.37 -0.71 22.62
CA ALA A 608 11.60 0.41 23.11
C ALA A 608 12.51 1.63 23.25
N LEU A 609 12.21 2.68 22.49
CA LEU A 609 12.88 3.97 22.59
C LEU A 609 12.16 4.88 23.60
N PRO A 610 12.88 5.79 24.28
CA PRO A 610 12.27 6.75 25.20
C PRO A 610 11.32 7.71 24.47
N GLU A 611 10.26 8.13 25.17
CA GLU A 611 9.28 9.08 24.62
C GLU A 611 9.94 10.44 24.26
N GLY A 612 9.56 10.96 23.09
CA GLY A 612 10.00 12.24 22.56
C GLY A 612 10.98 12.11 21.39
N ALA A 613 10.65 12.77 20.27
CA ALA A 613 11.37 12.62 19.00
C ALA A 613 12.89 12.87 19.10
N ALA A 614 13.32 13.87 19.87
CA ALA A 614 14.74 14.17 20.05
C ALA A 614 15.49 13.06 20.81
N LYS A 615 14.86 12.47 21.84
CA LYS A 615 15.45 11.39 22.62
C LYS A 615 15.51 10.09 21.82
N ALA A 616 14.44 9.77 21.10
CA ALA A 616 14.40 8.62 20.20
C ALA A 616 15.49 8.72 19.10
N GLN A 617 15.67 9.91 18.52
CA GLN A 617 16.73 10.14 17.52
C GLN A 617 18.14 10.00 18.11
N ALA A 618 18.38 10.52 19.32
CA ALA A 618 19.66 10.36 20.01
C ALA A 618 19.94 8.88 20.32
N ALA A 619 18.95 8.16 20.84
CA ALA A 619 19.04 6.73 21.14
C ALA A 619 19.38 5.91 19.90
N ARG A 620 18.70 6.18 18.79
CA ARG A 620 19.01 5.58 17.50
C ARG A 620 20.46 5.78 17.08
N SER A 621 20.94 7.03 17.10
CA SER A 621 22.31 7.33 16.69
C SER A 621 23.35 6.61 17.58
N ALA A 622 23.05 6.45 18.87
CA ALA A 622 23.89 5.69 19.78
C ALA A 622 23.88 4.18 19.48
N ILE A 623 22.72 3.61 19.13
CA ILE A 623 22.60 2.20 18.71
C ILE A 623 23.40 1.96 17.43
N GLU A 624 23.19 2.79 16.40
CA GLU A 624 23.90 2.66 15.12
C GLU A 624 25.42 2.78 15.30
N ALA A 625 25.89 3.70 16.15
CA ALA A 625 27.30 3.82 16.49
C ALA A 625 27.84 2.57 17.23
N ALA A 626 27.09 2.02 18.18
CA ALA A 626 27.48 0.81 18.91
C ALA A 626 27.57 -0.42 17.98
N LEU A 627 26.64 -0.55 17.02
CA LEU A 627 26.63 -1.63 16.03
C LEU A 627 27.71 -1.47 14.97
N GLY A 628 28.08 -0.24 14.58
CA GLY A 628 29.13 0.02 13.59
C GLY A 628 30.52 -0.44 14.01
N HIS A 629 30.74 -0.75 15.29
CA HIS A 629 31.97 -1.33 15.82
C HIS A 629 31.92 -2.88 15.94
N ALA A 630 30.82 -3.52 15.54
CA ALA A 630 30.68 -4.96 15.59
C ALA A 630 31.51 -5.66 14.48
N GLU A 631 32.03 -6.84 14.78
CA GLU A 631 32.82 -7.66 13.86
C GLU A 631 32.07 -7.93 12.53
N PRO A 632 32.74 -7.88 11.35
CA PRO A 632 32.10 -8.08 10.04
C PRO A 632 31.36 -9.42 9.85
N ARG A 633 31.57 -10.39 10.74
CA ARG A 633 30.91 -11.71 10.71
C ARG A 633 29.50 -11.71 11.31
N GLN A 634 29.09 -10.64 12.01
CA GLN A 634 27.75 -10.50 12.57
C GLN A 634 26.99 -9.42 11.80
N GLN A 635 26.07 -9.85 10.92
CA GLN A 635 25.13 -8.94 10.26
C GLN A 635 24.07 -8.49 11.27
N ALA A 636 24.45 -7.58 12.17
CA ALA A 636 23.57 -6.93 13.13
C ALA A 636 23.28 -5.50 12.67
N TYR A 637 22.02 -5.14 12.52
CA TYR A 637 21.63 -3.78 12.15
C TYR A 637 20.37 -3.34 12.89
N PHE A 638 20.23 -2.02 13.05
CA PHE A 638 19.03 -1.40 13.58
C PHE A 638 18.07 -1.06 12.44
N LEU A 639 16.83 -1.48 12.56
CA LEU A 639 15.77 -1.24 11.60
C LEU A 639 14.67 -0.39 12.24
N ASP A 640 14.41 0.74 11.59
CA ASP A 640 13.25 1.59 11.83
C ASP A 640 12.31 1.39 10.65
N MET A 641 11.19 0.73 10.93
CA MET A 641 10.18 0.35 9.94
C MET A 641 9.64 1.56 9.19
N ASP A 642 9.25 2.62 9.91
CA ASP A 642 8.61 3.78 9.33
C ASP A 642 9.58 4.56 8.46
N ARG A 643 10.83 4.70 8.92
CA ARG A 643 11.86 5.37 8.13
C ARG A 643 12.25 4.53 6.91
N GLN A 644 12.51 3.24 7.07
CA GLN A 644 12.91 2.38 5.95
C GLN A 644 11.82 2.37 4.87
N ALA A 645 10.55 2.33 5.29
CA ALA A 645 9.42 2.42 4.39
C ALA A 645 9.35 3.81 3.72
N THR A 646 9.56 4.90 4.48
CA THR A 646 9.64 6.27 3.92
C THR A 646 10.80 6.46 2.93
N GLU A 647 11.95 5.85 3.19
CA GLU A 647 13.11 5.90 2.29
C GLU A 647 12.84 5.11 1.01
N MET A 648 12.28 3.90 1.12
CA MET A 648 11.90 3.06 -0.02
C MET A 648 10.86 3.76 -0.92
N PHE A 649 9.77 4.28 -0.34
CA PHE A 649 8.76 5.02 -1.11
C PHE A 649 9.30 6.36 -1.65
N GLY A 650 10.19 7.02 -0.92
CA GLY A 650 10.90 8.20 -1.38
C GLY A 650 11.79 7.93 -2.60
N GLN A 651 12.49 6.79 -2.63
CA GLN A 651 13.27 6.34 -3.80
C GLN A 651 12.37 6.08 -5.00
N TYR A 652 11.25 5.36 -4.82
CA TYR A 652 10.27 5.14 -5.89
C TYR A 652 9.68 6.43 -6.43
N LEU A 653 9.37 7.38 -5.55
CA LEU A 653 8.89 8.69 -5.95
C LEU A 653 9.93 9.43 -6.78
N ASN A 654 11.19 9.42 -6.36
CA ASN A 654 12.26 10.08 -7.11
C ASN A 654 12.47 9.44 -8.49
N GLU A 655 12.48 8.12 -8.56
CA GLU A 655 12.58 7.37 -9.82
C GLU A 655 11.39 7.67 -10.74
N ALA A 656 10.17 7.62 -10.23
CA ALA A 656 8.97 7.96 -10.98
C ALA A 656 8.98 9.41 -11.48
N LEU A 657 9.50 10.35 -10.68
CA LEU A 657 9.70 11.74 -11.10
C LEU A 657 10.70 11.85 -12.25
N VAL A 658 11.84 11.17 -12.16
CA VAL A 658 12.85 11.14 -13.23
C VAL A 658 12.26 10.59 -14.53
N PHE A 659 11.54 9.46 -14.46
CA PHE A 659 10.89 8.90 -15.64
C PHE A 659 9.75 9.78 -16.16
N SER A 660 9.01 10.46 -15.28
CA SER A 660 7.97 11.42 -15.67
C SER A 660 8.57 12.59 -16.44
N VAL A 661 9.71 13.13 -15.99
CA VAL A 661 10.46 14.17 -16.71
C VAL A 661 10.93 13.64 -18.06
N ALA A 662 11.46 12.42 -18.13
CA ALA A 662 11.84 11.79 -19.40
C ALA A 662 10.64 11.63 -20.35
N GLY A 663 9.47 11.24 -19.83
CA GLY A 663 8.21 11.16 -20.58
C GLY A 663 7.77 12.52 -21.13
N VAL A 664 7.82 13.58 -20.30
CA VAL A 664 7.54 14.96 -20.74
C VAL A 664 8.52 15.40 -21.83
N VAL A 665 9.81 15.14 -21.67
CA VAL A 665 10.83 15.40 -22.71
C VAL A 665 10.49 14.64 -23.99
N GLY A 666 10.08 13.37 -23.88
CA GLY A 666 9.61 12.55 -25.00
C GLY A 666 8.41 13.17 -25.72
N VAL A 667 7.42 13.68 -24.98
CA VAL A 667 6.27 14.41 -25.53
C VAL A 667 6.72 15.68 -26.26
N VAL A 668 7.61 16.48 -25.67
CA VAL A 668 8.13 17.71 -26.29
C VAL A 668 8.88 17.40 -27.59
N LEU A 669 9.74 16.37 -27.59
CA LEU A 669 10.47 15.93 -28.78
C LEU A 669 9.52 15.42 -29.86
N LEU A 670 8.53 14.62 -29.50
CA LEU A 670 7.50 14.12 -30.43
C LEU A 670 6.72 15.28 -31.06
N LEU A 671 6.30 16.26 -30.26
CA LEU A 671 5.63 17.47 -30.75
C LEU A 671 6.56 18.31 -31.64
N ALA A 672 7.85 18.41 -31.31
CA ALA A 672 8.83 19.10 -32.14
C ALA A 672 8.99 18.45 -33.51
N LEU A 673 9.08 17.12 -33.55
CA LEU A 673 9.18 16.35 -34.79
C LEU A 673 7.89 16.44 -35.63
N ALA A 674 6.72 16.42 -34.99
CA ALA A 674 5.44 16.42 -35.67
C ALA A 674 4.99 17.82 -36.14
N LEU A 675 5.10 18.83 -35.28
CA LEU A 675 4.59 20.19 -35.55
C LEU A 675 5.63 21.09 -36.24
N ARG A 676 6.93 20.81 -36.09
CA ARG A 676 8.07 21.49 -36.74
C ARG A 676 8.17 23.01 -36.55
N GLN A 677 7.30 23.60 -35.73
CA GLN A 677 7.22 25.05 -35.51
C GLN A 677 7.17 25.37 -34.01
N PRO A 678 8.12 26.14 -33.45
CA PRO A 678 8.20 26.39 -32.01
C PRO A 678 6.95 27.09 -31.46
N ALA A 679 6.34 27.98 -32.24
CA ALA A 679 5.10 28.65 -31.86
C ALA A 679 3.89 27.69 -31.75
N ARG A 680 3.86 26.61 -32.52
CA ARG A 680 2.81 25.57 -32.41
C ARG A 680 3.04 24.70 -31.18
N ILE A 681 4.29 24.31 -30.95
CA ILE A 681 4.69 23.54 -29.77
C ILE A 681 4.31 24.31 -28.49
N ALA A 682 4.66 25.60 -28.42
CA ALA A 682 4.31 26.44 -27.27
C ALA A 682 2.79 26.56 -27.05
N ARG A 683 2.00 26.70 -28.13
CA ARG A 683 0.53 26.76 -28.04
C ARG A 683 -0.10 25.47 -27.52
N VAL A 684 0.52 24.32 -27.79
CA VAL A 684 0.06 23.03 -27.27
C VAL A 684 0.53 22.82 -25.83
N LEU A 685 1.78 23.17 -25.50
CA LEU A 685 2.35 22.93 -24.16
C LEU A 685 1.84 23.90 -23.09
N MET A 686 1.65 25.19 -23.41
CA MET A 686 1.25 26.19 -22.41
C MET A 686 -0.01 25.78 -21.64
N PRO A 687 -1.13 25.40 -22.29
CA PRO A 687 -2.33 24.90 -21.59
C PRO A 687 -2.07 23.72 -20.65
N LEU A 688 -1.19 22.79 -21.04
CA LEU A 688 -0.88 21.59 -20.26
C LEU A 688 -0.09 21.94 -19.02
N VAL A 689 0.98 22.74 -19.18
CA VAL A 689 1.80 23.22 -18.06
C VAL A 689 0.95 24.05 -17.10
N GLY A 690 0.10 24.94 -17.63
CA GLY A 690 -0.82 25.74 -16.82
C GLY A 690 -1.79 24.86 -16.02
N ALA A 691 -2.41 23.85 -16.64
CA ALA A 691 -3.33 22.95 -15.95
C ALA A 691 -2.63 22.17 -14.83
N VAL A 692 -1.46 21.59 -15.12
CA VAL A 692 -0.65 20.83 -14.14
C VAL A 692 -0.27 21.72 -12.95
N VAL A 693 0.29 22.90 -13.20
CA VAL A 693 0.75 23.81 -12.13
C VAL A 693 -0.42 24.34 -11.29
N ILE A 694 -1.56 24.65 -11.89
CA ILE A 694 -2.76 25.08 -11.15
C ILE A 694 -3.28 23.94 -10.26
N VAL A 695 -3.34 22.70 -10.76
CA VAL A 695 -3.76 21.54 -9.98
C VAL A 695 -2.79 21.27 -8.83
N MET A 696 -1.48 21.35 -9.07
CA MET A 696 -0.47 21.20 -8.02
C MET A 696 -0.63 22.27 -6.93
N ALA A 697 -0.79 23.54 -7.32
CA ALA A 697 -1.00 24.63 -6.37
C ALA A 697 -2.29 24.47 -5.57
N ALA A 698 -3.37 23.97 -6.19
CA ALA A 698 -4.63 23.70 -5.49
C ALA A 698 -4.46 22.65 -4.40
N HIS A 699 -3.70 21.58 -4.64
CA HIS A 699 -3.41 20.56 -3.63
C HIS A 699 -2.57 21.12 -2.48
N VAL A 700 -1.54 21.92 -2.79
CA VAL A 700 -0.72 22.59 -1.78
C VAL A 700 -1.58 23.52 -0.91
N LEU A 701 -2.46 24.32 -1.51
CA LEU A 701 -3.38 25.21 -0.79
C LEU A 701 -4.42 24.45 0.04
N ALA A 702 -4.81 23.26 -0.38
CA ALA A 702 -5.68 22.36 0.38
C ALA A 702 -4.96 21.65 1.55
N GLY A 703 -3.65 21.86 1.72
CA GLY A 703 -2.84 21.19 2.75
C GLY A 703 -2.52 19.73 2.42
N THR A 704 -2.77 19.29 1.19
CA THR A 704 -2.49 17.94 0.73
C THR A 704 -1.12 17.87 0.06
N ALA A 705 -0.21 17.06 0.62
CA ALA A 705 1.06 16.77 -0.02
C ALA A 705 0.86 15.80 -1.20
N LEU A 706 1.54 16.06 -2.32
CA LEU A 706 1.48 15.23 -3.51
C LEU A 706 2.19 13.90 -3.25
N THR A 707 1.60 12.82 -3.74
CA THR A 707 2.14 11.44 -3.62
C THR A 707 2.43 10.88 -5.02
N LEU A 708 3.02 9.69 -5.08
CA LEU A 708 3.14 8.91 -6.32
C LEU A 708 1.83 8.82 -7.12
N LEU A 709 0.69 8.80 -6.43
CA LEU A 709 -0.63 8.66 -7.04
C LEU A 709 -1.10 9.96 -7.68
N HIS A 710 -0.75 11.09 -7.08
CA HIS A 710 -0.98 12.40 -7.69
C HIS A 710 -0.10 12.57 -8.93
N LEU A 711 1.15 12.10 -8.91
CA LEU A 711 2.04 12.14 -10.08
C LEU A 711 1.45 11.42 -11.30
N VAL A 712 0.87 10.23 -11.10
CA VAL A 712 0.12 9.52 -12.16
C VAL A 712 -1.02 10.38 -12.70
N GLY A 713 -1.78 11.02 -11.81
CA GLY A 713 -2.83 11.96 -12.19
C GLY A 713 -2.31 13.14 -13.01
N LEU A 714 -1.16 13.72 -12.64
CA LEU A 714 -0.56 14.82 -13.39
C LEU A 714 -0.12 14.39 -14.81
N LEU A 715 0.43 13.19 -14.96
CA LEU A 715 0.76 12.62 -16.27
C LEU A 715 -0.49 12.41 -17.15
N LEU A 716 -1.59 11.96 -16.54
CA LEU A 716 -2.89 11.83 -17.20
C LEU A 716 -3.45 13.18 -17.67
N ILE A 717 -3.28 14.26 -16.90
CA ILE A 717 -3.66 15.60 -17.33
C ILE A 717 -2.91 15.98 -18.61
N VAL A 718 -1.61 15.68 -18.69
CA VAL A 718 -0.80 15.94 -19.89
C VAL A 718 -1.28 15.07 -21.06
N ALA A 719 -1.52 13.78 -20.84
CA ALA A 719 -2.00 12.84 -21.86
C ALA A 719 -3.35 13.27 -22.45
N VAL A 720 -4.38 13.36 -21.60
CA VAL A 720 -5.74 13.76 -22.02
C VAL A 720 -5.75 15.19 -22.54
N GLY A 721 -5.12 16.12 -21.82
CA GLY A 721 -5.09 17.54 -22.19
C GLY A 721 -4.41 17.78 -23.53
N SER A 722 -3.39 16.98 -23.88
CA SER A 722 -2.69 17.11 -25.16
C SER A 722 -3.63 16.92 -26.35
N ASN A 723 -4.62 16.03 -26.24
CA ASN A 723 -5.65 15.85 -27.26
C ASN A 723 -6.40 17.16 -27.49
N TYR A 724 -6.92 17.77 -26.41
CA TYR A 724 -7.67 19.03 -26.52
C TYR A 724 -6.81 20.14 -27.13
N ALA A 725 -5.58 20.32 -26.65
CA ALA A 725 -4.68 21.36 -27.13
C ALA A 725 -4.30 21.16 -28.61
N LEU A 726 -4.05 19.93 -29.04
CA LEU A 726 -3.77 19.58 -30.44
C LEU A 726 -4.96 19.85 -31.37
N PHE A 727 -6.18 19.49 -30.94
CA PHE A 727 -7.39 19.77 -31.72
C PHE A 727 -7.66 21.28 -31.84
N PHE A 728 -7.41 22.07 -30.79
CA PHE A 728 -7.52 23.54 -30.86
C PHE A 728 -6.46 24.17 -31.77
N ASP A 729 -5.20 23.71 -31.71
CA ASP A 729 -4.15 24.20 -32.62
C ASP A 729 -4.47 23.92 -34.09
N GLN A 730 -5.01 22.73 -34.39
CA GLN A 730 -5.36 22.34 -35.75
C GLN A 730 -6.66 23.01 -36.26
N SER A 731 -7.75 22.93 -35.49
CA SER A 731 -9.09 23.31 -35.96
C SER A 731 -9.36 24.82 -35.85
N PHE A 732 -8.70 25.49 -34.90
CA PHE A 732 -8.92 26.90 -34.55
C PHE A 732 -7.61 27.70 -34.54
N GLY A 733 -6.67 27.31 -35.40
CA GLY A 733 -5.42 28.04 -35.65
C GLY A 733 -5.65 29.46 -36.20
N PRO A 734 -4.58 30.23 -36.46
CA PRO A 734 -4.68 31.65 -36.80
C PRO A 734 -5.56 31.96 -38.03
N ALA A 735 -5.65 31.02 -38.97
CA ALA A 735 -6.44 31.15 -40.21
C ALA A 735 -7.94 30.80 -40.03
N SER A 736 -8.32 30.10 -38.96
CA SER A 736 -9.67 29.60 -38.70
C SER A 736 -10.18 29.95 -37.31
N ALA A 737 -9.65 31.03 -36.72
CA ALA A 737 -9.95 31.45 -35.36
C ALA A 737 -11.44 31.77 -35.17
N LEU A 738 -11.98 31.36 -34.02
CA LEU A 738 -13.34 31.72 -33.62
C LEU A 738 -13.44 33.24 -33.44
N THR A 739 -14.33 33.88 -34.20
CA THR A 739 -14.62 35.31 -34.13
C THR A 739 -16.09 35.54 -33.79
N GLN A 740 -16.41 36.68 -33.18
CA GLN A 740 -17.81 37.07 -32.92
C GLN A 740 -18.64 37.11 -34.21
N GLY A 741 -18.05 37.59 -35.31
CA GLY A 741 -18.70 37.60 -36.62
C GLY A 741 -18.94 36.20 -37.21
N ALA A 742 -18.17 35.17 -36.84
CA ALA A 742 -18.44 33.79 -37.24
C ALA A 742 -19.59 33.17 -36.44
N LEU A 743 -19.71 33.50 -35.15
CA LEU A 743 -20.86 33.09 -34.32
C LEU A 743 -22.17 33.73 -34.79
N GLN A 744 -22.15 34.99 -35.21
CA GLN A 744 -23.32 35.68 -35.79
C GLN A 744 -23.74 35.12 -37.15
N ARG A 745 -22.77 34.69 -37.98
CA ARG A 745 -23.02 34.07 -39.30
C ARG A 745 -23.40 32.58 -39.23
N GLY A 746 -23.32 31.97 -38.05
CA GLY A 746 -23.50 30.54 -37.84
C GLY A 746 -22.20 29.75 -38.05
N LEU A 747 -21.90 28.84 -37.12
CA LEU A 747 -20.73 27.95 -37.20
C LEU A 747 -20.89 26.94 -38.33
N SER A 748 -19.80 26.63 -39.03
CA SER A 748 -19.81 25.48 -39.94
C SER A 748 -20.06 24.19 -39.14
N ARG A 749 -20.65 23.19 -39.79
CA ARG A 749 -20.87 21.87 -39.18
C ARG A 749 -19.57 21.27 -38.66
N THR A 750 -18.45 21.44 -39.37
CA THR A 750 -17.13 20.93 -38.96
C THR A 750 -16.61 21.61 -37.69
N GLN A 751 -16.75 22.93 -37.57
CA GLN A 751 -16.37 23.69 -36.37
C GLN A 751 -17.28 23.34 -35.18
N ALA A 752 -18.59 23.25 -35.41
CA ALA A 752 -19.55 22.84 -34.39
C ALA A 752 -19.29 21.40 -33.92
N ALA A 753 -19.01 20.48 -34.83
CA ALA A 753 -18.67 19.08 -34.53
C ALA A 753 -17.37 18.97 -33.74
N ALA A 754 -16.33 19.72 -34.10
CA ALA A 754 -15.07 19.74 -33.35
C ALA A 754 -15.31 20.20 -31.90
N LEU A 755 -15.95 21.35 -31.68
CA LEU A 755 -16.24 21.86 -30.33
C LEU A 755 -17.17 20.95 -29.53
N ALA A 756 -18.23 20.44 -30.16
CA ALA A 756 -19.17 19.52 -29.50
C ALA A 756 -18.48 18.22 -29.09
N SER A 757 -17.63 17.66 -29.95
CA SER A 757 -16.88 16.45 -29.66
C SER A 757 -15.86 16.65 -28.53
N LEU A 758 -15.16 17.78 -28.50
CA LEU A 758 -14.22 18.13 -27.41
C LEU A 758 -14.94 18.33 -26.08
N ALA A 759 -16.10 18.98 -26.09
CA ALA A 759 -16.89 19.15 -24.87
C ALA A 759 -17.47 17.83 -24.36
N LEU A 760 -17.99 16.98 -25.25
CA LEU A 760 -18.50 15.67 -24.87
C LEU A 760 -17.38 14.76 -24.33
N ALA A 761 -16.22 14.76 -24.99
CA ALA A 761 -15.00 14.09 -24.54
C ALA A 761 -14.59 14.56 -23.14
N ASN A 762 -14.48 15.88 -22.95
CA ASN A 762 -14.09 16.47 -21.68
C ASN A 762 -15.06 16.19 -20.54
N VAL A 763 -16.37 16.30 -20.78
CA VAL A 763 -17.38 15.95 -19.78
C VAL A 763 -17.34 14.46 -19.46
N SER A 764 -17.15 13.60 -20.46
CA SER A 764 -17.03 12.15 -20.24
C SER A 764 -15.78 11.80 -19.42
N THR A 765 -14.64 12.44 -19.71
CA THR A 765 -13.42 12.34 -18.91
C THR A 765 -13.65 12.84 -17.49
N MET A 766 -14.29 14.00 -17.31
CA MET A 766 -14.58 14.57 -15.99
C MET A 766 -15.51 13.67 -15.17
N ILE A 767 -16.47 13.00 -15.80
CA ILE A 767 -17.31 11.99 -15.15
C ILE A 767 -16.47 10.76 -14.80
N GLY A 768 -15.67 10.24 -15.74
CA GLY A 768 -14.86 9.04 -15.56
C GLY A 768 -13.80 9.16 -14.45
N PHE A 769 -13.09 10.27 -14.40
CA PHE A 769 -12.06 10.53 -13.38
C PHE A 769 -12.59 11.31 -12.18
N GLY A 770 -13.38 12.37 -12.39
CA GLY A 770 -13.80 13.29 -11.33
C GLY A 770 -14.70 12.66 -10.29
N ILE A 771 -15.50 11.64 -10.64
CA ILE A 771 -16.29 10.89 -9.65
C ILE A 771 -15.39 10.23 -8.59
N LEU A 772 -14.17 9.83 -8.97
CA LEU A 772 -13.23 9.22 -8.04
C LEU A 772 -12.74 10.20 -6.95
N ALA A 773 -12.84 11.51 -7.18
CA ALA A 773 -12.50 12.52 -6.19
C ALA A 773 -13.39 12.45 -4.94
N TRP A 774 -14.54 11.75 -5.00
CA TRP A 774 -15.40 11.51 -3.85
C TRP A 774 -15.18 10.16 -3.18
N SER A 775 -14.20 9.37 -3.62
CA SER A 775 -13.90 8.08 -3.01
C SER A 775 -13.27 8.24 -1.62
N GLN A 776 -13.60 7.31 -0.73
CA GLN A 776 -12.92 7.19 0.57
C GLN A 776 -11.56 6.50 0.46
N VAL A 777 -11.28 5.85 -0.67
CA VAL A 777 -9.99 5.20 -0.94
C VAL A 777 -8.98 6.28 -1.35
N PRO A 778 -7.88 6.49 -0.60
CA PRO A 778 -6.92 7.56 -0.88
C PRO A 778 -6.38 7.54 -2.31
N VAL A 779 -6.18 6.35 -2.87
CA VAL A 779 -5.68 6.16 -4.24
C VAL A 779 -6.64 6.70 -5.30
N LEU A 780 -7.92 6.34 -5.19
CA LEU A 780 -8.93 6.79 -6.15
C LEU A 780 -9.19 8.28 -5.98
N HIS A 781 -9.24 8.76 -4.73
CA HIS A 781 -9.39 10.17 -4.40
C HIS A 781 -8.29 11.03 -5.04
N ALA A 782 -7.02 10.68 -4.84
CA ALA A 782 -5.88 11.43 -5.37
C ALA A 782 -5.91 11.53 -6.91
N ILE A 783 -6.25 10.44 -7.59
CA ILE A 783 -6.35 10.43 -9.07
C ILE A 783 -7.55 11.25 -9.53
N GLY A 784 -8.70 11.13 -8.89
CA GLY A 784 -9.89 11.89 -9.28
C GLY A 784 -9.75 13.39 -9.03
N ALA A 785 -9.20 13.77 -7.87
CA ALA A 785 -8.98 15.16 -7.46
C ALA A 785 -7.93 15.87 -8.32
N THR A 786 -7.03 15.11 -8.97
CA THR A 786 -6.04 15.66 -9.92
C THR A 786 -6.60 15.69 -11.35
N VAL A 787 -6.99 14.54 -11.90
CA VAL A 787 -7.32 14.40 -13.33
C VAL A 787 -8.63 15.07 -13.69
N GLY A 788 -9.67 14.98 -12.84
CA GLY A 788 -10.98 15.57 -13.12
C GLY A 788 -10.89 17.09 -13.34
N PRO A 789 -10.42 17.86 -12.34
CA PRO A 789 -10.20 19.30 -12.50
C PRO A 789 -9.15 19.62 -13.56
N GLY A 790 -8.08 18.83 -13.65
CA GLY A 790 -7.01 19.05 -14.62
C GLY A 790 -7.45 18.90 -16.07
N ALA A 791 -8.31 17.94 -16.40
CA ALA A 791 -8.88 17.77 -17.74
C ALA A 791 -9.75 18.97 -18.13
N LEU A 792 -10.60 19.46 -17.21
CA LEU A 792 -11.40 20.67 -17.41
C LEU A 792 -10.50 21.90 -17.64
N LEU A 793 -9.49 22.09 -16.78
CA LEU A 793 -8.54 23.18 -16.91
C LEU A 793 -7.75 23.12 -18.22
N ALA A 794 -7.32 21.93 -18.66
CA ALA A 794 -6.63 21.76 -19.93
C ALA A 794 -7.48 22.22 -21.11
N LEU A 795 -8.79 21.89 -21.11
CA LEU A 795 -9.72 22.37 -22.15
C LEU A 795 -9.91 23.90 -22.08
N LEU A 796 -10.16 24.45 -20.90
CA LEU A 796 -10.40 25.88 -20.72
C LEU A 796 -9.15 26.72 -21.05
N LEU A 797 -7.97 26.29 -20.65
CA LEU A 797 -6.71 26.95 -20.98
C LEU A 797 -6.37 26.82 -22.46
N ALA A 798 -6.66 25.66 -23.08
CA ALA A 798 -6.54 25.51 -24.53
C ALA A 798 -7.45 26.50 -25.25
N MET A 799 -8.69 26.68 -24.80
CA MET A 799 -9.60 27.72 -25.33
C MET A 799 -9.03 29.13 -25.12
N ALA A 800 -8.58 29.45 -23.90
CA ALA A 800 -8.10 30.78 -23.52
C ALA A 800 -6.88 31.23 -24.34
N TRP A 801 -5.95 30.30 -24.58
CA TRP A 801 -4.68 30.56 -25.25
C TRP A 801 -4.67 30.14 -26.72
N SER A 802 -5.78 29.56 -27.24
CA SER A 802 -6.01 29.41 -28.68
C SER A 802 -6.38 30.75 -29.32
N GLY A 803 -5.50 31.30 -30.17
CA GLY A 803 -5.88 32.27 -31.20
C GLY A 803 -5.06 33.57 -31.30
N ALA A 804 -4.49 33.75 -32.50
CA ALA A 804 -3.91 34.90 -33.22
C ALA A 804 -3.55 36.21 -32.50
N ARG A 805 -2.33 36.70 -32.79
CA ARG A 805 -1.97 38.13 -32.74
C ARG A 805 -3.01 38.94 -33.51
N GLU A 806 -3.53 40.00 -32.92
CA GLU A 806 -4.22 41.05 -33.66
C GLU A 806 -3.25 41.55 -34.74
N GLY A 807 -3.50 41.18 -36.00
CA GLY A 807 -2.85 41.83 -37.12
C GLY A 807 -3.30 43.28 -37.10
N ARG A 808 -2.35 44.21 -36.93
CA ARG A 808 -2.53 45.59 -37.38
C ARG A 808 -3.07 45.51 -38.80
N THR A 809 -4.27 46.01 -39.01
CA THR A 809 -4.78 46.34 -40.34
C THR A 809 -3.70 47.15 -41.06
N PRO A 810 -3.20 46.73 -42.25
CA PRO A 810 -2.54 47.69 -43.11
C PRO A 810 -3.64 48.69 -43.48
N GLU A 811 -3.50 49.91 -42.97
CA GLU A 811 -4.22 51.06 -43.49
C GLU A 811 -4.04 51.05 -45.00
N VAL A 812 -5.16 50.92 -45.71
CA VAL A 812 -5.23 51.20 -47.14
C VAL A 812 -4.99 52.70 -47.25
N ALA A 813 -3.74 53.09 -47.50
CA ALA A 813 -3.43 54.42 -47.96
C ALA A 813 -3.97 54.55 -49.40
N ALA A 814 -4.77 55.58 -49.60
CA ALA A 814 -5.29 56.02 -50.89
C ALA A 814 -4.17 56.39 -51.87
#